data_AF-A0A6G0P5K9-F1
#
_entry.id   AF-A0A6G0P5K9-F1
#
_cell.length_a   1.000
_cell.length_b   1.000
_cell.length_c   1.000
_cell.angle_alpha   90.00
_cell.angle_beta   90.00
_cell.angle_gamma   90.00
#
_symmetry.space_group_name_H-M   'P 1'
#
loop_
_entity.id
_entity.type
_entity.pdbx_description
1 polymer ?
#
loop_
_entity_poly.entity_id
_entity_poly.type
_entity_poly.pdbx_seq_one_letter_code
_entity_poly.pdbx_strand_id
1 'polypeptide(L)'
;MKTLQDLARVDGMGDISFHEVTDFHAMGFRAKVHAIYNSHFDRLLFLDADNVPVRDPTFLFDLKEFKDTGAVFWPDFWHPLNSIFNIHSQSLIWELLDIPFANMFEQESGQLLVDRRKHAARLELVRHYAFQRLDILDRMKLVHGDKDLFRFAWLKQLSPFHMIRYPPAVAGKVINESFCGMTMAQHDTEGNVLFLHRNSNKLSGVARRADRDNMAEAVRRATAKLASKNPGGRKTPKFKEVQAELKAIEAVPGKTLEAPELDGFPDPVIWTHLVSFKRATRLAHYVIETYNADPEFSKEQNCYGQRELGKNPNFYVQKVADLSFSGLETELRRPDGPREPHKDLSCYDFVPNNASGYCEVEDTKSGERFRVMRHPCNVLRTRVPFRCINAPAFARFRVQAHTALEKSSAHDFKLPNVAASAQYPRDGIVMVVYPKLVPSAFATIRALRDILHCSLPIEIWFRPDEMELAPEALEPLEHLAKNTTIGKISFHPITDPTAKRFVAKIYAIYHSVFDRVLFLDADNVPVRDPSFLFDSPEFVQNGAVFWPDFWHPTSTMFGLHSKSLLWELLDMPFVDMFEQESGQLVVDRRRHAAPLELVMFYATHNPNFLVHYRLAWGDKDLFRLAWLKLNATFHMIETPPAMAGVVTNSSAFCGMTMVQHDVQGEVLFLHRNKHKLTGTKTADISDDDEAESDHEVDSSSIEFDHVVQDLEVDAYPDPAIWRHMMSFDRNSSRDDYVVQAFTTSLDFTNKQKCFGRRSLSKSPQFRVRAFADFTFDGLETELRHFAKEAAEKLR
;
A
#
# COMPACT_ATOMS: atom_id res chain seq x y z
N MET A 1 8.89 -7.60 9.35
CA MET A 1 10.11 -7.26 10.13
C MET A 1 9.99 -5.96 10.92
N LYS A 2 9.72 -4.81 10.30
CA LYS A 2 9.63 -3.51 11.01
C LYS A 2 8.69 -3.53 12.24
N THR A 3 7.49 -4.11 12.11
CA THR A 3 6.52 -4.24 13.21
C THR A 3 7.08 -4.99 14.42
N LEU A 4 7.82 -6.08 14.21
CA LEU A 4 8.42 -6.86 15.29
C LEU A 4 9.60 -6.10 15.93
N GLN A 5 10.39 -5.40 15.13
CA GLN A 5 11.49 -4.56 15.63
C GLN A 5 10.97 -3.39 16.47
N ASP A 6 9.83 -2.81 16.11
CA ASP A 6 9.16 -1.77 16.89
C ASP A 6 8.62 -2.33 18.21
N LEU A 7 8.05 -3.55 18.18
CA LEU A 7 7.57 -4.25 19.39
C LEU A 7 8.72 -4.51 20.39
N ALA A 8 9.90 -4.89 19.91
CA ALA A 8 11.09 -5.11 20.73
C ALA A 8 11.62 -3.84 21.43
N ARG A 9 11.15 -2.65 21.04
CA ARG A 9 11.54 -1.36 21.64
C ARG A 9 10.56 -0.88 22.72
N VAL A 10 9.49 -1.63 22.97
CA VAL A 10 8.50 -1.28 23.99
C VAL A 10 9.03 -1.65 25.38
N ASP A 11 9.06 -0.67 26.29
CA ASP A 11 9.48 -0.89 27.68
C ASP A 11 8.65 -2.00 28.35
N GLY A 12 9.33 -2.97 28.96
CA GLY A 12 8.71 -4.07 29.70
C GLY A 12 8.47 -5.37 28.91
N MET A 13 8.78 -5.43 27.61
CA MET A 13 8.63 -6.66 26.80
C MET A 13 9.78 -7.69 26.93
N GLY A 14 10.82 -7.39 27.70
CA GLY A 14 12.01 -8.23 27.84
C GLY A 14 12.96 -8.16 26.63
N ASP A 15 14.07 -8.91 26.70
CA ASP A 15 15.10 -8.90 25.65
C ASP A 15 14.66 -9.70 24.42
N ILE A 16 14.25 -9.01 23.35
CA ILE A 16 13.93 -9.62 22.05
C ILE A 16 15.11 -9.40 21.10
N SER A 17 15.65 -10.50 20.55
CA SER A 17 16.71 -10.46 19.53
C SER A 17 16.23 -11.04 18.20
N PHE A 18 16.67 -10.43 17.09
CA PHE A 18 16.33 -10.86 15.73
C PHE A 18 17.54 -11.49 15.07
N HIS A 19 17.35 -12.66 14.49
CA HIS A 19 18.40 -13.42 13.79
C HIS A 19 17.92 -13.73 12.38
N GLU A 20 18.66 -13.26 11.38
CA GLU A 20 18.36 -13.53 9.98
C GLU A 20 18.85 -14.92 9.59
N VAL A 21 17.98 -15.71 8.96
CA VAL A 21 18.34 -17.01 8.37
C VAL A 21 18.83 -16.77 6.95
N THR A 22 20.15 -16.77 6.76
CA THR A 22 20.79 -16.49 5.46
C THR A 22 20.99 -17.74 4.60
N ASP A 23 20.73 -18.93 5.15
CA ASP A 23 20.82 -20.20 4.44
C ASP A 23 19.58 -20.39 3.54
N PHE A 24 19.76 -20.26 2.23
CA PHE A 24 18.69 -20.44 1.24
C PHE A 24 18.06 -21.84 1.24
N HIS A 25 18.69 -22.84 1.85
CA HIS A 25 18.09 -24.17 2.00
C HIS A 25 17.16 -24.28 3.21
N ALA A 26 17.21 -23.33 4.14
CA ALA A 26 16.39 -23.27 5.34
C ALA A 26 15.07 -22.51 5.10
N MET A 27 14.30 -22.94 4.10
CA MET A 27 12.97 -22.40 3.79
C MET A 27 11.84 -23.34 4.27
N GLY A 28 10.65 -22.78 4.50
CA GLY A 28 9.47 -23.54 4.95
C GLY A 28 9.72 -24.24 6.29
N PHE A 29 9.32 -25.50 6.41
CA PHE A 29 9.48 -26.32 7.61
C PHE A 29 10.94 -26.43 8.11
N ARG A 30 11.92 -26.28 7.22
CA ARG A 30 13.35 -26.36 7.57
C ARG A 30 13.85 -25.15 8.34
N ALA A 31 13.16 -24.01 8.23
CA ALA A 31 13.50 -22.79 8.96
C ALA A 31 13.40 -23.01 10.48
N LYS A 32 12.40 -23.77 10.94
CA LYS A 32 12.22 -24.15 12.35
C LYS A 32 13.42 -24.96 12.86
N VAL A 33 13.76 -26.01 12.13
CA VAL A 33 14.92 -26.87 12.46
C VAL A 33 16.20 -26.03 12.52
N HIS A 34 16.40 -25.13 11.55
CA HIS A 34 17.54 -24.23 11.53
C HIS A 34 17.57 -23.29 12.75
N ALA A 35 16.44 -22.71 13.12
CA ALA A 35 16.33 -21.79 14.25
C ALA A 35 16.64 -22.49 15.59
N ILE A 36 16.09 -23.69 15.81
CA ILE A 36 16.36 -24.50 17.01
C ILE A 36 17.84 -24.91 17.05
N TYR A 37 18.38 -25.37 15.92
CA TYR A 37 19.76 -25.83 15.82
C TYR A 37 20.76 -24.70 16.09
N ASN A 38 20.52 -23.49 15.57
CA ASN A 38 21.44 -22.34 15.66
C ASN A 38 21.09 -21.34 16.77
N SER A 39 20.12 -21.66 17.64
CA SER A 39 19.73 -20.79 18.75
C SER A 39 20.93 -20.40 19.62
N HIS A 40 20.85 -19.27 20.33
CA HIS A 40 21.84 -18.88 21.34
C HIS A 40 21.50 -19.41 22.74
N PHE A 41 20.34 -20.03 22.91
CA PHE A 41 19.90 -20.56 24.20
C PHE A 41 20.34 -22.01 24.39
N ASP A 42 20.89 -22.33 25.56
CA ASP A 42 21.23 -23.71 25.93
C ASP A 42 19.98 -24.55 26.19
N ARG A 43 19.02 -24.00 26.92
CA ARG A 43 17.71 -24.60 27.17
C ARG A 43 16.69 -23.70 26.51
N LEU A 44 15.92 -24.24 25.57
CA LEU A 44 14.95 -23.45 24.81
C LEU A 44 13.58 -24.10 24.82
N LEU A 45 12.56 -23.26 24.84
CA LEU A 45 11.21 -23.56 24.40
C LEU A 45 11.06 -22.94 23.01
N PHE A 46 10.84 -23.76 21.99
CA PHE A 46 10.47 -23.28 20.67
C PHE A 46 8.95 -23.12 20.60
N LEU A 47 8.47 -22.10 19.89
CA LEU A 47 7.06 -21.84 19.61
C LEU A 47 6.91 -21.37 18.16
N ASP A 48 5.97 -21.94 17.41
CA ASP A 48 5.50 -21.37 16.14
C ASP A 48 4.75 -20.05 16.39
N ALA A 49 4.73 -19.17 15.39
CA ALA A 49 4.18 -17.81 15.52
C ALA A 49 2.66 -17.77 15.80
N ASP A 50 1.98 -18.88 15.57
CA ASP A 50 0.54 -19.10 15.76
C ASP A 50 0.24 -20.09 16.90
N ASN A 51 1.25 -20.37 17.74
CA ASN A 51 1.13 -21.17 18.93
C ASN A 51 1.08 -20.28 20.17
N VAL A 52 -0.11 -20.18 20.76
CA VAL A 52 -0.38 -19.23 21.83
C VAL A 52 -0.38 -19.95 23.19
N PRO A 53 0.52 -19.59 24.12
CA PRO A 53 0.42 -20.06 25.49
C PRO A 53 -0.74 -19.38 26.24
N VAL A 54 -1.55 -20.13 26.97
CA VAL A 54 -2.68 -19.58 27.76
C VAL A 54 -2.26 -19.05 29.14
N ARG A 55 -1.02 -19.31 29.55
CA ARG A 55 -0.37 -18.82 30.77
C ARG A 55 1.15 -18.83 30.60
N ASP A 56 1.87 -18.16 31.49
CA ASP A 56 3.34 -18.13 31.48
C ASP A 56 3.94 -19.56 31.47
N PRO A 57 4.66 -19.95 30.40
CA PRO A 57 5.22 -21.28 30.27
C PRO A 57 6.58 -21.46 30.95
N THR A 58 7.10 -20.46 31.68
CA THR A 58 8.43 -20.51 32.32
C THR A 58 8.61 -21.73 33.22
N PHE A 59 7.55 -22.16 33.91
CA PHE A 59 7.58 -23.34 34.79
C PHE A 59 7.99 -24.64 34.07
N LEU A 60 7.89 -24.70 32.74
CA LEU A 60 8.28 -25.87 31.95
C LEU A 60 9.76 -26.26 32.14
N PHE A 61 10.64 -25.28 32.37
CA PHE A 61 12.06 -25.54 32.63
C PHE A 61 12.32 -26.18 34.01
N ASP A 62 11.33 -26.11 34.91
CA ASP A 62 11.42 -26.68 36.25
C ASP A 62 10.78 -28.06 36.38
N LEU A 63 10.10 -28.53 35.33
CA LEU A 63 9.50 -29.85 35.29
C LEU A 63 10.52 -30.94 35.59
N LYS A 64 10.11 -31.90 36.41
CA LYS A 64 10.91 -33.09 36.71
C LYS A 64 11.25 -33.83 35.41
N GLU A 65 10.27 -33.95 34.53
CA GLU A 65 10.38 -34.57 33.21
C GLU A 65 11.48 -33.93 32.36
N PHE A 66 11.55 -32.60 32.35
CA PHE A 66 12.59 -31.87 31.62
C PHE A 66 13.95 -31.97 32.29
N LYS A 67 14.03 -31.86 33.63
CA LYS A 67 15.29 -32.03 34.37
C LYS A 67 15.88 -33.43 34.17
N ASP A 68 15.04 -34.46 34.18
CA ASP A 68 15.46 -35.85 34.00
C ASP A 68 15.93 -36.12 32.56
N THR A 69 15.17 -35.68 31.56
CA THR A 69 15.38 -36.08 30.15
C THR A 69 16.11 -35.03 29.32
N GLY A 70 15.93 -33.75 29.62
CA GLY A 70 16.37 -32.61 28.80
C GLY A 70 15.56 -32.40 27.52
N ALA A 71 14.46 -33.12 27.32
CA ALA A 71 13.61 -32.98 26.14
C ALA A 71 12.15 -33.28 26.46
N VAL A 72 11.25 -32.32 26.23
CA VAL A 72 9.80 -32.48 26.35
C VAL A 72 9.15 -32.16 25.00
N PHE A 73 8.32 -33.09 24.51
CA PHE A 73 7.61 -32.99 23.24
C PHE A 73 6.10 -33.08 23.48
N TRP A 74 5.33 -32.46 22.58
CA TRP A 74 3.88 -32.47 22.62
C TRP A 74 3.30 -33.40 21.55
N PRO A 75 2.20 -34.11 21.84
CA PRO A 75 1.53 -34.95 20.86
C PRO A 75 0.75 -34.10 19.85
N ASP A 76 0.66 -34.61 18.64
CA ASP A 76 -0.25 -34.16 17.60
C ASP A 76 -1.59 -34.93 17.66
N PHE A 77 -2.58 -34.57 16.84
CA PHE A 77 -3.85 -35.29 16.72
C PHE A 77 -3.66 -36.76 16.29
N TRP A 78 -2.58 -37.07 15.59
CA TRP A 78 -2.42 -38.37 14.97
C TRP A 78 -1.70 -39.37 15.87
N HIS A 79 -2.37 -40.50 16.07
CA HIS A 79 -1.79 -41.70 16.66
C HIS A 79 -1.59 -42.73 15.55
N PRO A 80 -0.54 -43.59 15.58
CA PRO A 80 -0.27 -44.60 14.53
C PRO A 80 -1.40 -45.57 14.19
N LEU A 81 -2.45 -45.62 15.02
CA LEU A 81 -3.66 -46.41 14.79
C LEU A 81 -4.69 -45.70 13.89
N ASN A 82 -4.66 -44.36 13.86
CA ASN A 82 -5.63 -43.49 13.18
C ASN A 82 -4.93 -42.30 12.50
N SER A 83 -3.68 -42.49 12.05
CA SER A 83 -2.93 -41.42 11.39
C SER A 83 -3.42 -41.21 9.97
N ILE A 84 -3.55 -39.94 9.58
CA ILE A 84 -3.78 -39.54 8.18
C ILE A 84 -2.47 -39.47 7.38
N PHE A 85 -1.32 -39.65 8.06
CA PHE A 85 0.01 -39.68 7.47
C PHE A 85 0.54 -41.12 7.41
N ASN A 86 1.63 -41.31 6.67
CA ASN A 86 2.23 -42.64 6.49
C ASN A 86 3.12 -43.04 7.69
N ILE A 87 2.62 -42.90 8.92
CA ILE A 87 3.32 -43.23 10.18
C ILE A 87 2.48 -44.24 10.97
N HIS A 88 2.49 -45.49 10.51
CA HIS A 88 1.85 -46.65 11.15
C HIS A 88 2.83 -47.82 11.26
N SER A 89 2.45 -48.93 11.89
CA SER A 89 3.35 -50.06 12.19
C SER A 89 4.03 -50.73 10.99
N GLN A 90 3.50 -50.53 9.77
CA GLN A 90 4.04 -51.08 8.52
C GLN A 90 4.70 -50.00 7.63
N SER A 91 4.82 -48.77 8.12
CA SER A 91 5.45 -47.70 7.36
C SER A 91 6.93 -47.99 7.11
N LEU A 92 7.39 -47.68 5.89
CA LEU A 92 8.81 -47.79 5.51
C LEU A 92 9.71 -46.86 6.32
N ILE A 93 9.17 -45.89 7.06
CA ILE A 93 9.96 -45.00 7.90
C ILE A 93 10.79 -45.76 8.95
N TRP A 94 10.25 -46.84 9.50
CA TRP A 94 10.91 -47.63 10.54
C TRP A 94 12.11 -48.39 9.99
N GLU A 95 11.98 -48.94 8.77
CA GLU A 95 13.08 -49.59 8.06
C GLU A 95 14.12 -48.56 7.58
N LEU A 96 13.65 -47.47 6.96
CA LEU A 96 14.50 -46.42 6.39
C LEU A 96 15.39 -45.76 7.45
N LEU A 97 14.82 -45.46 8.62
CA LEU A 97 15.55 -44.89 9.73
C LEU A 97 16.23 -45.96 10.60
N ASP A 98 15.96 -47.25 10.35
CA ASP A 98 16.46 -48.38 11.13
C ASP A 98 16.18 -48.18 12.63
N ILE A 99 14.88 -48.05 12.95
CA ILE A 99 14.35 -47.91 14.31
C ILE A 99 13.13 -48.83 14.50
N PRO A 100 12.93 -49.40 15.70
CA PRO A 100 11.75 -50.20 15.97
C PRO A 100 10.49 -49.35 15.96
N PHE A 101 9.36 -49.95 15.57
CA PHE A 101 8.05 -49.30 15.66
C PHE A 101 7.76 -48.85 17.10
N ALA A 102 7.45 -47.56 17.25
CA ALA A 102 7.05 -46.97 18.51
C ALA A 102 5.54 -46.63 18.48
N ASN A 103 4.74 -47.38 19.23
CA ASN A 103 3.30 -47.14 19.35
C ASN A 103 3.02 -45.98 20.32
N MET A 104 3.16 -44.75 19.83
CA MET A 104 2.93 -43.51 20.56
C MET A 104 2.43 -42.43 19.60
N PHE A 105 1.83 -41.36 20.14
CA PHE A 105 1.43 -40.21 19.34
C PHE A 105 2.59 -39.68 18.47
N GLU A 106 2.22 -39.22 17.27
CA GLU A 106 3.08 -38.35 16.48
C GLU A 106 3.37 -37.07 17.27
N GLN A 107 4.53 -36.48 17.04
CA GLN A 107 4.92 -35.24 17.70
C GLN A 107 4.34 -34.03 16.96
N GLU A 108 3.86 -33.01 17.66
CA GLU A 108 3.73 -31.67 17.09
C GLU A 108 5.03 -30.88 17.35
N SER A 109 5.60 -30.29 16.30
CA SER A 109 6.87 -29.54 16.37
C SER A 109 6.66 -28.04 16.55
N GLY A 110 5.41 -27.54 16.46
CA GLY A 110 5.07 -26.15 16.73
C GLY A 110 5.35 -25.70 18.16
N GLN A 111 5.70 -26.64 19.04
CA GLN A 111 6.35 -26.38 20.31
C GLN A 111 7.19 -27.57 20.77
N LEU A 112 8.35 -27.28 21.34
CA LEU A 112 9.20 -28.28 21.99
C LEU A 112 10.14 -27.62 22.98
N LEU A 113 10.49 -28.36 24.04
CA LEU A 113 11.41 -27.90 25.07
C LEU A 113 12.66 -28.79 25.04
N VAL A 114 13.83 -28.21 24.77
CA VAL A 114 15.07 -28.98 24.59
C VAL A 114 16.25 -28.31 25.27
N ASP A 115 17.04 -29.11 25.98
CA ASP A 115 18.41 -28.80 26.40
C ASP A 115 19.37 -29.18 25.26
N ARG A 116 19.86 -28.16 24.55
CA ARG A 116 20.74 -28.31 23.40
C ARG A 116 22.12 -28.84 23.78
N ARG A 117 22.63 -28.52 24.98
CA ARG A 117 23.92 -29.05 25.45
C ARG A 117 23.83 -30.56 25.66
N LYS A 118 22.73 -31.03 26.25
CA LYS A 118 22.49 -32.46 26.49
C LYS A 118 22.21 -33.22 25.20
N HIS A 119 21.60 -32.57 24.19
CA HIS A 119 21.08 -33.23 22.99
C HIS A 119 21.71 -32.81 21.66
N ALA A 120 22.92 -32.23 21.67
CA ALA A 120 23.60 -31.75 20.46
C ALA A 120 23.66 -32.79 19.33
N ALA A 121 24.05 -34.03 19.64
CA ALA A 121 24.13 -35.12 18.65
C ALA A 121 22.76 -35.52 18.06
N ARG A 122 21.66 -35.29 18.79
CA ARG A 122 20.31 -35.59 18.32
C ARG A 122 19.83 -34.46 17.41
N LEU A 123 20.09 -33.21 17.78
CA LEU A 123 19.78 -32.04 16.95
C LEU A 123 20.55 -32.07 15.62
N GLU A 124 21.79 -32.55 15.61
CA GLU A 124 22.52 -32.77 14.36
C GLU A 124 21.83 -33.82 13.48
N LEU A 125 21.26 -34.86 14.07
CA LEU A 125 20.49 -35.86 13.34
C LEU A 125 19.16 -35.29 12.80
N VAL A 126 18.46 -34.43 13.56
CA VAL A 126 17.27 -33.70 13.07
C VAL A 126 17.65 -32.80 11.88
N ARG A 127 18.75 -32.06 12.00
CA ARG A 127 19.31 -31.26 10.90
C ARG A 127 19.63 -32.13 9.69
N HIS A 128 20.25 -33.28 9.88
CA HIS A 128 20.53 -34.21 8.80
C HIS A 128 19.24 -34.64 8.08
N TYR A 129 18.21 -35.06 8.82
CA TYR A 129 16.92 -35.45 8.24
C TYR A 129 16.25 -34.31 7.47
N ALA A 130 16.27 -33.10 8.01
CA ALA A 130 15.60 -31.94 7.40
C ALA A 130 16.34 -31.40 6.16
N PHE A 131 17.66 -31.51 6.10
CA PHE A 131 18.49 -30.90 5.04
C PHE A 131 19.09 -31.91 4.05
N GLN A 132 18.70 -33.19 4.12
CA GLN A 132 19.23 -34.21 3.23
C GLN A 132 18.86 -33.93 1.76
N ARG A 133 19.86 -33.90 0.88
CA ARG A 133 19.75 -33.49 -0.53
C ARG A 133 18.73 -34.29 -1.38
N LEU A 134 18.48 -35.55 -1.02
CA LEU A 134 17.55 -36.42 -1.75
C LEU A 134 16.09 -36.27 -1.28
N ASP A 135 15.89 -35.71 -0.09
CA ASP A 135 14.58 -35.46 0.51
C ASP A 135 13.62 -36.66 0.42
N ILE A 136 14.14 -37.84 0.77
CA ILE A 136 13.44 -39.10 0.55
C ILE A 136 12.16 -39.19 1.40
N LEU A 137 12.18 -38.56 2.58
CA LEU A 137 11.07 -38.52 3.52
C LEU A 137 9.86 -37.79 2.92
N ASP A 138 10.07 -36.60 2.35
CA ASP A 138 8.99 -35.84 1.72
C ASP A 138 8.57 -36.47 0.38
N ARG A 139 9.52 -36.92 -0.45
CA ARG A 139 9.21 -37.55 -1.75
C ARG A 139 8.37 -38.81 -1.62
N MET A 140 8.65 -39.63 -0.60
CA MET A 140 7.89 -40.84 -0.30
C MET A 140 6.70 -40.58 0.63
N LYS A 141 6.47 -39.31 1.03
CA LYS A 141 5.42 -38.89 1.97
C LYS A 141 5.42 -39.72 3.26
N LEU A 142 6.61 -40.05 3.77
CA LEU A 142 6.79 -40.85 4.98
C LEU A 142 6.65 -40.01 6.25
N VAL A 143 6.91 -38.71 6.15
CA VAL A 143 6.76 -37.71 7.21
C VAL A 143 6.16 -36.46 6.58
N HIS A 144 5.44 -35.65 7.35
CA HIS A 144 4.92 -34.36 6.92
C HIS A 144 5.78 -33.23 7.47
N GLY A 145 6.72 -32.71 6.68
CA GLY A 145 7.60 -31.63 7.08
C GLY A 145 8.51 -32.01 8.25
N ASP A 146 8.65 -31.11 9.23
CA ASP A 146 9.54 -31.25 10.37
C ASP A 146 8.91 -31.90 11.61
N LYS A 147 7.59 -32.06 11.58
CA LYS A 147 6.71 -32.49 12.67
C LYS A 147 7.28 -33.61 13.56
N ASP A 148 7.65 -34.74 12.97
CA ASP A 148 8.13 -35.92 13.71
C ASP A 148 9.66 -36.11 13.69
N LEU A 149 10.40 -35.23 13.01
CA LEU A 149 11.85 -35.41 12.83
C LEU A 149 12.60 -35.42 14.17
N PHE A 150 12.17 -34.59 15.12
CA PHE A 150 12.71 -34.54 16.47
C PHE A 150 12.49 -35.86 17.21
N ARG A 151 11.26 -36.36 17.26
CA ARG A 151 10.93 -37.67 17.87
C ARG A 151 11.76 -38.79 17.25
N PHE A 152 11.88 -38.84 15.92
CA PHE A 152 12.66 -39.88 15.24
C PHE A 152 14.15 -39.83 15.58
N ALA A 153 14.76 -38.64 15.68
CA ALA A 153 16.16 -38.52 16.06
C ALA A 153 16.42 -39.04 17.49
N TRP A 154 15.49 -38.79 18.42
CA TRP A 154 15.59 -39.31 19.79
C TRP A 154 15.39 -40.82 19.87
N LEU A 155 14.43 -41.36 19.11
CA LEU A 155 14.22 -42.81 19.01
C LEU A 155 15.45 -43.50 18.40
N LYS A 156 16.04 -42.95 17.33
CA LYS A 156 17.23 -43.52 16.68
C LYS A 156 18.42 -43.63 17.61
N GLN A 157 18.61 -42.63 18.47
CA GLN A 157 19.72 -42.60 19.41
C GLN A 157 19.36 -43.18 20.79
N LEU A 158 18.21 -43.87 20.93
CA LEU A 158 17.72 -44.47 22.17
C LEU A 158 17.78 -43.51 23.36
N SER A 159 17.43 -42.24 23.11
CA SER A 159 17.61 -41.15 24.06
C SER A 159 16.35 -40.88 24.83
N PRO A 160 16.43 -40.64 26.16
CA PRO A 160 15.25 -40.33 26.93
C PRO A 160 14.69 -38.97 26.52
N PHE A 161 13.37 -38.91 26.34
CA PHE A 161 12.56 -37.71 26.23
C PHE A 161 11.22 -37.96 26.91
N HIS A 162 10.53 -36.89 27.26
CA HIS A 162 9.17 -36.96 27.76
C HIS A 162 8.17 -36.51 26.67
N MET A 163 7.30 -37.42 26.24
CA MET A 163 6.12 -37.05 25.46
C MET A 163 4.97 -36.73 26.43
N ILE A 164 4.35 -35.55 26.31
CA ILE A 164 3.16 -35.22 27.07
C ILE A 164 2.07 -36.28 26.81
N ARG A 165 1.50 -36.80 27.89
CA ARG A 165 0.63 -38.00 27.83
C ARG A 165 -0.85 -37.68 27.60
N TYR A 166 -1.24 -36.43 27.77
CA TYR A 166 -2.62 -36.00 27.55
C TYR A 166 -2.87 -35.78 26.06
N PRO A 167 -3.84 -36.47 25.45
CA PRO A 167 -4.17 -36.27 24.04
C PRO A 167 -4.57 -34.82 23.74
N PRO A 168 -4.27 -34.30 22.55
CA PRO A 168 -4.70 -32.95 22.19
C PRO A 168 -6.23 -32.83 22.17
N ALA A 169 -6.73 -31.69 22.63
CA ALA A 169 -8.11 -31.27 22.49
C ALA A 169 -8.26 -30.39 21.24
N VAL A 170 -9.50 -30.09 20.86
CA VAL A 170 -9.82 -29.26 19.69
C VAL A 170 -10.63 -28.05 20.11
N ALA A 171 -10.10 -26.85 19.90
CA ALA A 171 -10.82 -25.60 20.06
C ALA A 171 -11.40 -25.12 18.71
N GLY A 172 -12.60 -24.56 18.75
CA GLY A 172 -13.30 -24.17 17.54
C GLY A 172 -14.56 -23.34 17.73
N LYS A 173 -15.20 -23.03 16.60
CA LYS A 173 -16.41 -22.21 16.53
C LYS A 173 -17.64 -23.11 16.36
N VAL A 174 -18.74 -22.75 17.02
CA VAL A 174 -20.05 -23.35 16.79
C VAL A 174 -20.94 -22.32 16.11
N ILE A 175 -21.49 -22.69 14.95
CA ILE A 175 -22.52 -21.92 14.23
C ILE A 175 -23.68 -22.88 13.98
N ASN A 176 -24.90 -22.52 14.38
CA ASN A 176 -26.10 -23.34 14.20
C ASN A 176 -25.90 -24.81 14.62
N GLU A 177 -25.34 -25.04 15.81
CA GLU A 177 -25.02 -26.38 16.37
C GLU A 177 -23.93 -27.18 15.62
N SER A 178 -23.44 -26.68 14.48
CA SER A 178 -22.31 -27.25 13.74
C SER A 178 -21.00 -26.70 14.30
N PHE A 179 -20.16 -27.59 14.83
CA PHE A 179 -18.81 -27.25 15.28
C PHE A 179 -17.81 -27.33 14.12
N CYS A 180 -16.86 -26.39 14.10
CA CYS A 180 -15.67 -26.46 13.27
C CYS A 180 -14.44 -26.22 14.15
N GLY A 181 -13.69 -27.29 14.41
CA GLY A 181 -12.40 -27.21 15.10
C GLY A 181 -11.35 -26.59 14.22
N MET A 182 -10.70 -25.52 14.68
CA MET A 182 -9.71 -24.75 13.92
C MET A 182 -8.37 -24.60 14.64
N THR A 183 -8.30 -25.07 15.90
CA THR A 183 -7.14 -24.90 16.79
C THR A 183 -6.90 -26.16 17.59
N MET A 184 -5.67 -26.64 17.60
CA MET A 184 -5.20 -27.71 18.47
C MET A 184 -4.92 -27.15 19.86
N ALA A 185 -5.52 -27.76 20.88
CA ALA A 185 -5.29 -27.43 22.27
C ALA A 185 -4.44 -28.51 22.94
N GLN A 186 -3.26 -28.14 23.42
CA GLN A 186 -2.28 -29.06 23.98
C GLN A 186 -2.01 -28.76 25.44
N HIS A 187 -1.70 -29.81 26.20
CA HIS A 187 -1.73 -29.77 27.66
C HIS A 187 -0.33 -29.76 28.29
N ASP A 188 -0.28 -29.43 29.58
CA ASP A 188 0.90 -29.67 30.42
C ASP A 188 0.93 -31.10 31.00
N THR A 189 1.87 -31.37 31.90
CA THR A 189 2.03 -32.67 32.58
C THR A 189 0.94 -32.97 33.62
N GLU A 190 0.10 -31.98 33.96
CA GLU A 190 -1.04 -32.13 34.88
C GLU A 190 -2.36 -32.31 34.11
N GLY A 191 -2.37 -32.04 32.80
CA GLY A 191 -3.54 -32.17 31.94
C GLY A 191 -4.32 -30.87 31.79
N ASN A 192 -3.76 -29.74 32.19
CA ASN A 192 -4.36 -28.43 31.92
C ASN A 192 -3.96 -27.96 30.53
N VAL A 193 -4.88 -27.28 29.82
CA VAL A 193 -4.55 -26.65 28.53
C VAL A 193 -3.44 -25.62 28.76
N LEU A 194 -2.39 -25.70 27.95
CA LEU A 194 -1.25 -24.79 27.98
C LEU A 194 -1.06 -24.06 26.65
N PHE A 195 -1.23 -24.75 25.53
CA PHE A 195 -0.96 -24.22 24.20
C PHE A 195 -2.19 -24.29 23.30
N LEU A 196 -2.44 -23.23 22.55
CA LEU A 196 -3.47 -23.13 21.52
C LEU A 196 -2.78 -22.85 20.17
N HIS A 197 -2.59 -23.90 19.39
CA HIS A 197 -1.94 -23.86 18.08
C HIS A 197 -3.01 -23.72 17.00
N ARG A 198 -3.13 -22.54 16.38
CA ARG A 198 -4.17 -22.26 15.38
C ARG A 198 -3.87 -22.99 14.07
N ASN A 199 -4.47 -24.14 13.78
CA ASN A 199 -4.21 -24.88 12.52
C ASN A 199 -4.74 -24.16 11.27
N SER A 200 -5.80 -23.36 11.42
CA SER A 200 -6.44 -22.56 10.35
C SER A 200 -6.95 -21.23 10.92
N ASN A 201 -7.43 -20.31 10.08
CA ASN A 201 -7.84 -18.96 10.50
C ASN A 201 -6.76 -18.27 11.37
N LYS A 202 -5.55 -18.19 10.81
CA LYS A 202 -4.41 -17.48 11.42
C LYS A 202 -4.73 -15.99 11.52
N LEU A 203 -4.24 -15.33 12.57
CA LEU A 203 -4.45 -13.89 12.77
C LEU A 203 -3.69 -13.10 11.70
N SER A 204 -4.39 -12.21 11.01
CA SER A 204 -3.86 -11.42 9.90
C SER A 204 -3.94 -9.92 10.14
N GLY A 205 -4.82 -9.47 11.03
CA GLY A 205 -5.14 -8.06 11.24
C GLY A 205 -5.94 -7.45 10.08
N VAL A 206 -6.42 -8.25 9.12
CA VAL A 206 -7.20 -7.81 7.96
C VAL A 206 -8.38 -8.76 7.69
N ALA A 207 -9.48 -8.25 7.12
CA ALA A 207 -10.64 -9.08 6.84
C ALA A 207 -10.33 -10.17 5.81
N ARG A 208 -10.63 -11.43 6.13
CA ARG A 208 -10.38 -12.59 5.25
C ARG A 208 -11.30 -12.55 4.02
N ARG A 209 -10.71 -12.35 2.85
CA ARG A 209 -11.40 -12.38 1.55
C ARG A 209 -11.21 -13.74 0.90
N ALA A 210 -12.12 -14.11 0.00
CA ALA A 210 -11.99 -15.38 -0.73
C ALA A 210 -10.66 -15.43 -1.47
N ASP A 211 -9.82 -16.44 -1.16
CA ASP A 211 -8.70 -16.80 -2.01
C ASP A 211 -9.29 -17.29 -3.33
N ARG A 212 -9.32 -16.40 -4.30
CA ARG A 212 -9.74 -16.76 -5.64
C ARG A 212 -8.47 -17.24 -6.35
N ASP A 213 -8.48 -18.48 -6.82
CA ASP A 213 -7.53 -18.94 -7.84
C ASP A 213 -7.90 -18.24 -9.16
N ASN A 214 -7.64 -16.94 -9.18
CA ASN A 214 -8.02 -16.01 -10.24
C ASN A 214 -7.44 -16.50 -11.57
N MET A 215 -6.26 -17.11 -11.52
CA MET A 215 -5.59 -17.66 -12.69
C MET A 215 -6.32 -18.88 -13.24
N ALA A 216 -6.68 -19.88 -12.42
CA ALA A 216 -7.42 -21.04 -12.89
C ALA A 216 -8.82 -20.67 -13.42
N GLU A 217 -9.50 -19.74 -12.74
CA GLU A 217 -10.81 -19.25 -13.18
C GLU A 217 -10.71 -18.42 -14.47
N ALA A 218 -9.68 -17.59 -14.60
CA ALA A 218 -9.40 -16.84 -15.82
C ALA A 218 -9.13 -17.78 -17.00
N VAL A 219 -8.36 -18.85 -16.79
CA VAL A 219 -8.11 -19.88 -17.81
C VAL A 219 -9.40 -20.58 -18.20
N ARG A 220 -10.27 -20.95 -17.25
CA ARG A 220 -11.59 -21.55 -17.54
C ARG A 220 -12.47 -20.62 -18.37
N ARG A 221 -12.63 -19.37 -17.95
CA ARG A 221 -13.46 -18.37 -18.65
C ARG A 221 -12.93 -18.10 -20.05
N ALA A 222 -11.62 -17.98 -20.21
CA ALA A 222 -10.98 -17.76 -21.50
C ALA A 222 -11.16 -19.00 -22.40
N THR A 223 -11.03 -20.20 -21.86
CA THR A 223 -11.24 -21.47 -22.60
C THR A 223 -12.70 -21.63 -23.04
N ALA A 224 -13.66 -21.32 -22.16
CA ALA A 224 -15.09 -21.38 -22.48
C ALA A 224 -15.48 -20.34 -23.54
N LYS A 225 -14.97 -19.11 -23.44
CA LYS A 225 -15.17 -18.06 -24.46
C LYS A 225 -14.53 -18.42 -25.80
N LEU A 226 -13.41 -19.15 -25.78
CA LEU A 226 -12.76 -19.64 -26.99
C LEU A 226 -13.57 -20.75 -27.64
N ALA A 227 -14.06 -21.71 -26.85
CA ALA A 227 -14.87 -22.82 -27.32
C ALA A 227 -16.23 -22.38 -27.89
N SER A 228 -16.85 -21.35 -27.29
CA SER A 228 -18.12 -20.81 -27.79
C SER A 228 -17.97 -20.00 -29.09
N LYS A 229 -16.82 -19.34 -29.28
CA LYS A 229 -16.55 -18.54 -30.48
C LYS A 229 -16.03 -19.35 -31.66
N ASN A 230 -15.37 -20.49 -31.42
CA ASN A 230 -14.79 -21.27 -32.52
C ASN A 230 -14.69 -22.79 -32.21
N PRO A 231 -15.78 -23.56 -32.40
CA PRO A 231 -15.87 -24.98 -31.99
C PRO A 231 -14.85 -25.92 -32.66
N GLY A 232 -14.35 -25.57 -33.85
CA GLY A 232 -13.33 -26.32 -34.59
C GLY A 232 -11.93 -25.71 -34.52
N GLY A 233 -11.74 -24.65 -33.71
CA GLY A 233 -10.51 -23.88 -33.63
C GLY A 233 -9.56 -24.30 -32.51
N ARG A 234 -8.61 -23.41 -32.20
CA ARG A 234 -7.62 -23.59 -31.13
C ARG A 234 -8.29 -23.88 -29.79
N LYS A 235 -7.81 -24.90 -29.07
CA LYS A 235 -8.38 -25.37 -27.79
C LYS A 235 -7.85 -24.67 -26.54
N THR A 236 -6.67 -24.07 -26.61
CA THR A 236 -6.01 -23.42 -25.46
C THR A 236 -6.08 -21.91 -25.62
N PRO A 237 -6.49 -21.09 -24.62
CA PRO A 237 -6.53 -19.62 -24.72
C PRO A 237 -5.13 -18.97 -24.78
N LYS A 238 -5.03 -17.75 -25.29
CA LYS A 238 -3.79 -16.94 -25.33
C LYS A 238 -3.62 -16.29 -23.97
N PHE A 239 -2.39 -16.03 -23.57
CA PHE A 239 -2.10 -15.34 -22.31
C PHE A 239 -2.89 -14.02 -22.15
N LYS A 240 -3.01 -13.21 -23.21
CA LYS A 240 -3.82 -11.98 -23.21
C LYS A 240 -5.33 -12.20 -22.98
N GLU A 241 -5.88 -13.32 -23.43
CA GLU A 241 -7.29 -13.67 -23.22
C GLU A 241 -7.51 -14.13 -21.77
N VAL A 242 -6.59 -14.92 -21.23
CA VAL A 242 -6.56 -15.28 -19.81
C VAL A 242 -6.40 -14.03 -18.95
N GLN A 243 -5.48 -13.14 -19.30
CA GLN A 243 -5.21 -11.90 -18.56
C GLN A 243 -6.40 -10.93 -18.57
N ALA A 244 -7.20 -10.88 -19.64
CA ALA A 244 -8.44 -10.10 -19.68
C ALA A 244 -9.51 -10.67 -18.73
N GLU A 245 -9.63 -12.00 -18.65
CA GLU A 245 -10.52 -12.63 -17.66
C GLU A 245 -9.98 -12.44 -16.23
N LEU A 246 -8.67 -12.52 -16.04
CA LEU A 246 -8.01 -12.31 -14.76
C LEU A 246 -8.30 -10.90 -14.21
N LYS A 247 -8.09 -9.86 -15.03
CA LYS A 247 -8.39 -8.46 -14.70
C LYS A 247 -9.88 -8.27 -14.37
N ALA A 248 -10.78 -8.96 -15.09
CA ALA A 248 -12.22 -8.92 -14.82
C ALA A 248 -12.62 -9.65 -13.51
N ILE A 249 -11.89 -10.69 -13.13
CA ILE A 249 -12.11 -11.41 -11.87
C ILE A 249 -11.59 -10.56 -10.69
N GLU A 250 -10.39 -9.98 -10.81
CA GLU A 250 -9.75 -9.15 -9.77
C GLU A 250 -10.43 -7.80 -9.53
N ALA A 251 -11.09 -7.23 -10.54
CA ALA A 251 -11.85 -5.98 -10.42
C ALA A 251 -13.08 -6.07 -9.50
N VAL A 252 -13.53 -7.28 -9.15
CA VAL A 252 -14.61 -7.51 -8.19
C VAL A 252 -13.96 -7.88 -6.86
N PRO A 253 -14.06 -7.04 -5.80
CA PRO A 253 -13.60 -7.41 -4.47
C PRO A 253 -14.16 -8.78 -4.11
N GLY A 254 -13.29 -9.73 -3.78
CA GLY A 254 -13.72 -11.07 -3.39
C GLY A 254 -14.76 -10.94 -2.27
N LYS A 255 -15.83 -11.74 -2.34
CA LYS A 255 -16.81 -11.82 -1.26
C LYS A 255 -16.04 -12.09 0.04
N THR A 256 -16.28 -11.29 1.07
CA THR A 256 -15.77 -11.59 2.42
C THR A 256 -16.22 -13.01 2.76
N LEU A 257 -15.27 -13.90 3.05
CA LEU A 257 -15.60 -15.32 3.25
C LEU A 257 -16.44 -15.52 4.50
N GLU A 258 -16.26 -14.63 5.47
CA GLU A 258 -16.92 -14.69 6.77
C GLU A 258 -17.66 -13.37 7.04
N ALA A 259 -18.78 -13.46 7.76
CA ALA A 259 -19.50 -12.27 8.18
C ALA A 259 -18.64 -11.46 9.17
N PRO A 260 -18.68 -10.10 9.11
CA PRO A 260 -18.00 -9.28 10.10
C PRO A 260 -18.52 -9.62 11.50
N GLU A 261 -17.61 -9.80 12.46
CA GLU A 261 -17.99 -9.93 13.86
C GLU A 261 -18.57 -8.62 14.38
N LEU A 262 -19.50 -8.70 15.35
CA LEU A 262 -20.14 -7.53 15.95
C LEU A 262 -19.14 -6.64 16.71
N ASP A 263 -17.99 -7.19 17.10
CA ASP A 263 -16.91 -6.46 17.78
C ASP A 263 -16.09 -5.56 16.84
N GLY A 264 -16.31 -5.64 15.52
CA GLY A 264 -15.64 -4.81 14.53
C GLY A 264 -14.17 -5.17 14.29
N PHE A 265 -13.66 -6.28 14.85
CA PHE A 265 -12.30 -6.73 14.59
C PHE A 265 -12.19 -7.45 13.23
N PRO A 266 -11.04 -7.30 12.54
CA PRO A 266 -10.85 -7.84 11.20
C PRO A 266 -10.80 -9.37 11.15
N ASP A 267 -10.17 -10.00 12.15
CA ASP A 267 -10.13 -11.46 12.29
C ASP A 267 -11.37 -11.95 13.07
N PRO A 268 -11.98 -13.09 12.72
CA PRO A 268 -13.17 -13.62 13.37
C PRO A 268 -12.89 -14.27 14.73
N VAL A 269 -13.91 -14.39 15.59
CA VAL A 269 -13.86 -15.23 16.80
C VAL A 269 -13.87 -16.69 16.35
N ILE A 270 -12.89 -17.49 16.79
CA ILE A 270 -12.82 -18.93 16.48
C ILE A 270 -12.75 -19.83 17.72
N TRP A 271 -12.60 -19.31 18.93
CA TRP A 271 -12.56 -20.09 20.17
C TRP A 271 -13.86 -19.92 20.98
N THR A 272 -14.90 -20.63 20.56
CA THR A 272 -16.18 -20.66 21.30
C THR A 272 -16.30 -21.87 22.21
N HIS A 273 -15.80 -23.02 21.76
CA HIS A 273 -15.92 -24.31 22.44
C HIS A 273 -14.60 -25.08 22.37
N LEU A 274 -14.36 -25.88 23.40
CA LEU A 274 -13.24 -26.80 23.51
C LEU A 274 -13.79 -28.22 23.62
N VAL A 275 -13.32 -29.11 22.75
CA VAL A 275 -13.69 -30.53 22.70
C VAL A 275 -12.50 -31.35 23.20
N SER A 276 -12.66 -31.99 24.35
CA SER A 276 -11.57 -32.67 25.07
C SER A 276 -11.85 -34.16 25.24
N PHE A 277 -10.82 -34.98 25.19
CA PHE A 277 -10.93 -36.41 25.37
C PHE A 277 -11.05 -36.78 26.86
N LYS A 278 -12.00 -37.66 27.22
CA LYS A 278 -12.20 -38.08 28.61
C LYS A 278 -11.06 -38.98 29.08
N ARG A 279 -10.44 -38.60 30.20
CA ARG A 279 -9.31 -39.33 30.82
C ARG A 279 -9.61 -40.80 31.16
N ALA A 280 -10.87 -41.12 31.49
CA ALA A 280 -11.29 -42.48 31.83
C ALA A 280 -11.40 -43.42 30.62
N THR A 281 -11.33 -42.88 29.40
CA THR A 281 -11.48 -43.64 28.16
C THR A 281 -10.16 -44.25 27.71
N ARG A 282 -10.21 -45.43 27.09
CA ARG A 282 -9.04 -46.05 26.44
C ARG A 282 -8.58 -45.20 25.25
N LEU A 283 -7.27 -44.94 25.16
CA LEU A 283 -6.66 -44.16 24.06
C LEU A 283 -6.98 -44.69 22.66
N ALA A 284 -7.27 -45.98 22.51
CA ALA A 284 -7.71 -46.56 21.23
C ALA A 284 -9.00 -45.92 20.67
N HIS A 285 -9.80 -45.25 21.50
CA HIS A 285 -11.01 -44.53 21.09
C HIS A 285 -10.77 -43.05 20.80
N TYR A 286 -9.53 -42.57 20.89
CA TYR A 286 -9.17 -41.21 20.51
C TYR A 286 -9.09 -41.12 18.99
N VAL A 287 -10.05 -40.42 18.40
CA VAL A 287 -10.15 -40.16 16.96
C VAL A 287 -10.57 -38.71 16.77
N ILE A 288 -9.75 -37.94 16.04
CA ILE A 288 -10.06 -36.60 15.57
C ILE A 288 -10.41 -36.71 14.09
N GLU A 289 -11.61 -36.33 13.70
CA GLU A 289 -12.04 -36.39 12.31
C GLU A 289 -11.61 -35.12 11.56
N THR A 290 -11.37 -35.25 10.26
CA THR A 290 -11.25 -34.14 9.33
C THR A 290 -12.48 -34.09 8.46
N TYR A 291 -13.14 -32.92 8.39
CA TYR A 291 -14.38 -32.77 7.64
C TYR A 291 -14.53 -31.33 7.14
N ASN A 292 -15.49 -31.15 6.24
CA ASN A 292 -16.00 -29.84 5.86
C ASN A 292 -17.39 -29.62 6.48
N ALA A 293 -17.64 -28.41 6.97
CA ALA A 293 -18.86 -28.05 7.69
C ALA A 293 -19.76 -27.06 6.91
N ASP A 294 -19.80 -27.20 5.57
CA ASP A 294 -20.74 -26.47 4.71
C ASP A 294 -22.21 -26.84 5.06
N PRO A 295 -23.15 -25.87 5.06
CA PRO A 295 -22.97 -24.46 4.70
C PRO A 295 -22.55 -23.52 5.85
N GLU A 296 -22.47 -23.99 7.10
CA GLU A 296 -22.16 -23.13 8.25
C GLU A 296 -20.75 -22.55 8.18
N PHE A 297 -19.82 -23.27 7.57
CA PHE A 297 -18.46 -22.85 7.28
C PHE A 297 -18.16 -23.03 5.79
N SER A 298 -17.24 -22.23 5.23
CA SER A 298 -16.91 -22.32 3.80
C SER A 298 -16.34 -23.69 3.42
N LYS A 299 -16.51 -24.10 2.15
CA LYS A 299 -16.00 -25.39 1.64
C LYS A 299 -14.48 -25.52 1.70
N GLU A 300 -13.79 -24.39 1.69
CA GLU A 300 -12.34 -24.29 1.76
C GLU A 300 -11.82 -24.37 3.20
N GLN A 301 -12.70 -24.21 4.20
CA GLN A 301 -12.34 -24.33 5.60
C GLN A 301 -12.29 -25.80 6.02
N ASN A 302 -11.10 -26.27 6.40
CA ASN A 302 -10.90 -27.60 6.99
C ASN A 302 -11.26 -27.54 8.48
N CYS A 303 -12.15 -28.43 8.91
CA CYS A 303 -12.57 -28.56 10.30
C CYS A 303 -12.02 -29.85 10.91
N TYR A 304 -11.63 -29.77 12.18
CA TYR A 304 -11.12 -30.89 12.96
C TYR A 304 -12.08 -31.24 14.11
N GLY A 305 -12.03 -32.47 14.60
CA GLY A 305 -12.78 -32.91 15.78
C GLY A 305 -14.09 -33.58 15.41
N GLN A 306 -15.23 -33.09 15.92
CA GLN A 306 -16.56 -33.67 15.67
C GLN A 306 -17.54 -32.55 15.33
N ARG A 307 -18.19 -32.64 14.16
CA ARG A 307 -19.16 -31.63 13.71
C ARG A 307 -20.30 -31.47 14.71
N GLU A 308 -20.81 -32.59 15.22
CA GLU A 308 -21.94 -32.63 16.15
C GLU A 308 -21.45 -32.89 17.57
N LEU A 309 -21.55 -31.85 18.40
CA LEU A 309 -21.08 -31.88 19.77
C LEU A 309 -21.93 -32.81 20.65
N GLY A 310 -21.27 -33.59 21.50
CA GLY A 310 -21.93 -34.45 22.50
C GLY A 310 -22.35 -35.85 22.02
N LYS A 311 -22.25 -36.14 20.71
CA LYS A 311 -22.57 -37.48 20.17
C LYS A 311 -21.57 -38.57 20.59
N ASN A 312 -20.28 -38.23 20.64
CA ASN A 312 -19.26 -39.20 21.02
C ASN A 312 -19.09 -39.24 22.54
N PRO A 313 -19.41 -40.36 23.21
CA PRO A 313 -19.34 -40.45 24.67
C PRO A 313 -17.91 -40.37 25.21
N ASN A 314 -16.90 -40.52 24.35
CA ASN A 314 -15.49 -40.48 24.72
C ASN A 314 -14.93 -39.05 24.85
N PHE A 315 -15.65 -38.05 24.32
CA PHE A 315 -15.28 -36.64 24.40
C PHE A 315 -16.26 -35.87 25.28
N TYR A 316 -15.83 -34.74 25.82
CA TYR A 316 -16.67 -33.78 26.51
C TYR A 316 -16.40 -32.37 25.98
N VAL A 317 -17.37 -31.49 26.15
CA VAL A 317 -17.36 -30.16 25.58
C VAL A 317 -17.41 -29.14 26.69
N GLN A 318 -16.58 -28.10 26.59
CA GLN A 318 -16.61 -26.93 27.45
C GLN A 318 -16.78 -25.68 26.60
N LYS A 319 -17.49 -24.68 27.09
CA LYS A 319 -17.46 -23.35 26.47
C LYS A 319 -16.15 -22.69 26.86
N VAL A 320 -15.49 -22.05 25.90
CA VAL A 320 -14.26 -21.30 26.16
C VAL A 320 -14.52 -20.14 27.14
N ALA A 321 -15.74 -19.59 27.13
CA ALA A 321 -16.19 -18.59 28.08
C ALA A 321 -16.05 -19.01 29.57
N ASP A 322 -16.13 -20.32 29.85
CA ASP A 322 -16.06 -20.87 31.21
C ASP A 322 -14.62 -21.25 31.62
N LEU A 323 -13.64 -21.06 30.74
CA LEU A 323 -12.23 -21.35 30.99
C LEU A 323 -11.50 -20.11 31.51
N SER A 324 -10.40 -20.33 32.24
CA SER A 324 -9.60 -19.25 32.85
C SER A 324 -8.99 -18.26 31.85
N PHE A 325 -8.93 -18.63 30.56
CA PHE A 325 -8.36 -17.83 29.48
C PHE A 325 -9.41 -17.35 28.46
N SER A 326 -10.68 -17.26 28.86
CA SER A 326 -11.80 -16.87 27.99
C SER A 326 -11.62 -15.54 27.26
N GLY A 327 -10.92 -14.57 27.88
CA GLY A 327 -10.64 -13.25 27.27
C GLY A 327 -9.45 -13.22 26.31
N LEU A 328 -8.66 -14.30 26.23
CA LEU A 328 -7.39 -14.31 25.50
C LEU A 328 -7.57 -14.03 24.01
N GLU A 329 -8.58 -14.63 23.37
CA GLU A 329 -8.81 -14.43 21.94
C GLU A 329 -9.12 -12.97 21.59
N THR A 330 -9.91 -12.30 22.44
CA THR A 330 -10.29 -10.90 22.27
C THR A 330 -9.07 -9.99 22.31
N GLU A 331 -8.16 -10.24 23.26
CA GLU A 331 -6.91 -9.46 23.36
C GLU A 331 -5.99 -9.72 22.16
N LEU A 332 -5.89 -10.97 21.69
CA LEU A 332 -5.08 -11.31 20.51
C LEU A 332 -5.61 -10.69 19.21
N ARG A 333 -6.93 -10.52 19.10
CA ARG A 333 -7.60 -9.92 17.93
C ARG A 333 -7.60 -8.40 17.96
N ARG A 334 -7.26 -7.77 19.09
CA ARG A 334 -7.30 -6.32 19.25
C ARG A 334 -6.09 -5.67 18.55
N PRO A 335 -6.30 -4.75 17.58
CA PRO A 335 -5.19 -4.12 16.86
C PRO A 335 -4.45 -3.02 17.68
N ASP A 336 -5.07 -2.49 18.75
CA ASP A 336 -4.66 -1.25 19.41
C ASP A 336 -3.94 -1.42 20.77
N GLY A 337 -3.70 -2.65 21.23
CA GLY A 337 -3.12 -2.92 22.57
C GLY A 337 -3.99 -2.42 23.75
N PRO A 338 -3.57 -2.68 25.01
CA PRO A 338 -4.22 -2.10 26.19
C PRO A 338 -3.85 -0.62 26.38
N ARG A 339 -4.77 0.22 26.89
CA ARG A 339 -4.48 1.62 27.28
C ARG A 339 -3.45 1.61 28.41
N GLU A 340 -2.49 2.52 28.35
CA GLU A 340 -1.49 2.76 29.40
C GLU A 340 -1.78 4.09 30.11
N PRO A 341 -2.57 4.13 31.21
CA PRO A 341 -3.06 5.38 31.79
C PRO A 341 -1.95 6.33 32.27
N HIS A 342 -0.79 5.77 32.61
CA HIS A 342 0.38 6.54 33.04
C HIS A 342 1.09 7.28 31.89
N LYS A 343 0.73 7.01 30.63
CA LYS A 343 1.22 7.70 29.43
C LYS A 343 0.20 8.65 28.81
N ASP A 344 -0.97 8.82 29.44
CA ASP A 344 -1.98 9.75 28.97
C ASP A 344 -1.44 11.19 29.05
N LEU A 345 -1.60 11.92 27.94
CA LEU A 345 -1.20 13.31 27.81
C LEU A 345 -2.42 14.22 27.96
N SER A 346 -2.20 15.47 28.38
CA SER A 346 -3.28 16.46 28.36
C SER A 346 -3.62 16.86 26.92
N CYS A 347 -4.80 17.46 26.71
CA CYS A 347 -5.21 17.93 25.38
C CYS A 347 -4.25 18.97 24.77
N TYR A 348 -3.47 19.67 25.60
CA TYR A 348 -2.57 20.75 25.18
C TYR A 348 -1.14 20.28 24.96
N ASP A 349 -0.80 19.07 25.39
CA ASP A 349 0.53 18.51 25.21
C ASP A 349 0.74 18.09 23.77
N PHE A 350 1.96 18.25 23.29
CA PHE A 350 2.36 17.70 22.00
C PHE A 350 2.50 16.19 22.11
N VAL A 351 1.87 15.47 21.19
CA VAL A 351 2.03 14.03 21.08
C VAL A 351 3.45 13.73 20.57
N PRO A 352 4.26 12.91 21.28
CA PRO A 352 5.61 12.57 20.86
C PRO A 352 5.64 11.89 19.48
N ASN A 353 6.71 12.15 18.72
CA ASN A 353 6.96 11.43 17.47
C ASN A 353 7.04 9.92 17.74
N ASN A 354 6.37 9.12 16.91
CA ASN A 354 6.27 7.66 17.01
C ASN A 354 5.50 7.11 18.23
N ALA A 355 4.86 7.96 19.04
CA ALA A 355 3.85 7.47 19.97
C ALA A 355 2.75 6.72 19.20
N SER A 356 2.12 5.73 19.82
CA SER A 356 0.87 5.12 19.36
C SER A 356 -0.26 5.52 20.28
N GLY A 357 -1.46 5.71 19.75
CA GLY A 357 -2.60 6.15 20.57
C GLY A 357 -3.75 6.75 19.78
N TYR A 358 -4.55 7.55 20.48
CA TYR A 358 -5.74 8.22 19.97
C TYR A 358 -6.05 9.45 20.81
N CYS A 359 -6.86 10.36 20.25
CA CYS A 359 -7.52 11.41 21.01
C CYS A 359 -8.95 10.97 21.34
N GLU A 360 -9.33 11.02 22.62
CA GLU A 360 -10.70 10.77 23.06
C GLU A 360 -11.49 12.08 23.07
N VAL A 361 -12.68 12.07 22.47
CA VAL A 361 -13.59 13.20 22.40
C VAL A 361 -14.97 12.78 22.90
N GLU A 362 -15.69 13.71 23.51
CA GLU A 362 -17.04 13.50 24.02
C GLU A 362 -18.01 14.38 23.23
N ASP A 363 -19.09 13.78 22.72
CA ASP A 363 -20.22 14.55 22.19
C ASP A 363 -21.00 15.14 23.37
N THR A 364 -21.05 16.47 23.45
CA THR A 364 -21.65 17.18 24.59
C THR A 364 -23.17 17.09 24.64
N LYS A 365 -23.84 16.60 23.58
CA LYS A 365 -25.30 16.42 23.55
C LYS A 365 -25.68 15.01 23.95
N SER A 366 -25.00 13.98 23.43
CA SER A 366 -25.29 12.58 23.74
C SER A 366 -24.55 12.05 24.96
N GLY A 367 -23.44 12.69 25.35
CA GLY A 367 -22.50 12.18 26.35
C GLY A 367 -21.64 11.01 25.84
N GLU A 368 -21.74 10.67 24.55
CA GLU A 368 -20.99 9.58 23.95
C GLU A 368 -19.51 9.95 23.80
N ARG A 369 -18.63 9.06 24.25
CA ARG A 369 -17.18 9.18 24.04
C ARG A 369 -16.72 8.31 22.89
N PHE A 370 -15.93 8.89 22.00
CA PHE A 370 -15.36 8.20 20.86
C PHE A 370 -13.92 8.65 20.61
N ARG A 371 -13.20 7.85 19.83
CA ARG A 371 -11.76 8.01 19.60
C ARG A 371 -11.50 8.44 18.17
N VAL A 372 -10.74 9.52 18.01
CA VAL A 372 -10.33 10.08 16.72
C VAL A 372 -8.82 10.29 16.66
N MET A 373 -8.30 10.64 15.48
CA MET A 373 -6.88 10.82 15.21
C MET A 373 -6.07 9.59 15.63
N ARG A 374 -6.56 8.39 15.27
CA ARG A 374 -5.96 7.12 15.69
C ARG A 374 -4.63 6.93 14.98
N HIS A 375 -3.59 6.63 15.74
CA HIS A 375 -2.25 6.49 15.17
C HIS A 375 -1.54 5.22 15.66
N PRO A 376 -1.38 4.18 14.81
CA PRO A 376 -0.30 3.21 14.98
C PRO A 376 1.08 3.88 14.81
N CYS A 377 2.17 3.24 15.24
CA CYS A 377 3.53 3.80 15.04
C CYS A 377 3.78 4.16 13.56
N ASN A 378 4.30 5.37 13.28
CA ASN A 378 4.60 5.93 11.94
C ASN A 378 3.40 6.36 11.06
N VAL A 379 2.42 7.09 11.61
CA VAL A 379 1.21 7.55 10.87
C VAL A 379 1.35 8.93 10.22
N LEU A 380 2.17 9.80 10.81
CA LEU A 380 2.45 11.14 10.29
C LEU A 380 3.85 11.20 9.71
N ARG A 381 4.05 12.09 8.72
CA ARG A 381 5.39 12.50 8.30
C ARG A 381 6.19 12.93 9.53
N THR A 382 7.47 12.54 9.60
CA THR A 382 8.39 12.96 10.66
C THR A 382 8.29 14.47 10.88
N ARG A 383 8.15 14.92 12.14
CA ARG A 383 8.08 16.33 12.56
C ARG A 383 6.75 17.06 12.30
N VAL A 384 5.61 16.38 12.18
CA VAL A 384 4.29 17.05 12.26
C VAL A 384 3.82 17.06 13.72
N PRO A 385 3.92 18.20 14.44
CA PRO A 385 3.40 18.28 15.80
C PRO A 385 1.87 18.27 15.78
N PHE A 386 1.24 17.44 16.59
CA PHE A 386 -0.21 17.50 16.80
C PHE A 386 -0.56 17.36 18.28
N ARG A 387 -1.75 17.85 18.62
CA ARG A 387 -2.30 17.94 19.97
C ARG A 387 -3.77 17.54 19.94
N CYS A 388 -4.26 16.89 20.99
CA CYS A 388 -5.66 16.45 21.05
C CYS A 388 -6.68 17.59 21.19
N ILE A 389 -6.26 18.82 21.51
CA ILE A 389 -7.15 20.00 21.48
C ILE A 389 -7.79 20.25 20.12
N ASN A 390 -7.17 19.77 19.03
CA ASN A 390 -7.69 19.90 17.67
C ASN A 390 -8.66 18.76 17.28
N ALA A 391 -8.74 17.70 18.08
CA ALA A 391 -9.56 16.52 17.81
C ALA A 391 -11.06 16.83 17.61
N PRO A 392 -11.69 17.76 18.34
CA PRO A 392 -13.09 18.12 18.08
C PRO A 392 -13.30 18.74 16.69
N ALA A 393 -12.37 19.60 16.24
CA ALA A 393 -12.46 20.22 14.92
C ALA A 393 -12.15 19.20 13.81
N PHE A 394 -11.18 18.30 14.03
CA PHE A 394 -10.91 17.15 13.16
C PHE A 394 -12.15 16.26 13.00
N ALA A 395 -12.81 15.88 14.11
CA ALA A 395 -14.01 15.06 14.09
C ALA A 395 -15.20 15.73 13.38
N ARG A 396 -15.27 17.06 13.41
CA ARG A 396 -16.30 17.86 12.72
C ARG A 396 -16.05 18.01 11.23
N PHE A 397 -14.80 17.89 10.77
CA PHE A 397 -14.44 18.08 9.37
C PHE A 397 -15.29 17.20 8.43
N ARG A 398 -15.41 15.90 8.73
CA ARG A 398 -16.23 14.97 7.93
C ARG A 398 -17.71 15.37 7.89
N VAL A 399 -18.24 15.92 8.98
CA VAL A 399 -19.63 16.38 9.05
C VAL A 399 -19.82 17.62 8.18
N GLN A 400 -18.88 18.56 8.24
CA GLN A 400 -18.90 19.77 7.40
C GLN A 400 -18.73 19.43 5.91
N ALA A 401 -17.87 18.46 5.59
CA ALA A 401 -17.74 17.93 4.24
C ALA A 401 -19.08 17.34 3.77
N HIS A 402 -19.76 16.53 4.59
CA HIS A 402 -21.11 16.03 4.27
C HIS A 402 -22.13 17.15 4.08
N THR A 403 -22.15 18.20 4.90
CA THR A 403 -23.04 19.34 4.69
C THR A 403 -22.73 20.09 3.39
N ALA A 404 -21.46 20.22 3.00
CA ALA A 404 -21.09 20.78 1.69
C ALA A 404 -21.63 19.91 0.54
N LEU A 405 -21.60 18.58 0.71
CA LEU A 405 -22.13 17.63 -0.27
C LEU A 405 -23.66 17.66 -0.39
N GLU A 406 -24.39 17.81 0.71
CA GLU A 406 -25.86 17.93 0.69
C GLU A 406 -26.28 19.16 -0.12
N LYS A 407 -25.56 20.28 0.03
CA LYS A 407 -25.82 21.50 -0.75
C LYS A 407 -25.56 21.30 -2.25
N SER A 408 -24.51 20.57 -2.63
CA SER A 408 -24.17 20.32 -4.03
C SER A 408 -24.96 19.18 -4.68
N SER A 409 -25.69 18.40 -3.88
CA SER A 409 -26.59 17.34 -4.34
C SER A 409 -28.01 17.83 -4.63
N ALA A 410 -28.31 19.12 -4.39
CA ALA A 410 -29.59 19.72 -4.77
C ALA A 410 -29.80 19.62 -6.29
N HIS A 411 -31.02 19.28 -6.73
CA HIS A 411 -31.32 19.01 -8.15
C HIS A 411 -30.96 20.16 -9.11
N ASP A 412 -30.88 21.40 -8.60
CA ASP A 412 -30.56 22.60 -9.37
C ASP A 412 -29.13 23.12 -9.14
N PHE A 413 -28.28 22.38 -8.43
CA PHE A 413 -26.89 22.82 -8.20
C PHE A 413 -26.12 22.87 -9.53
N LYS A 414 -25.61 24.05 -9.85
CA LYS A 414 -24.82 24.31 -11.05
C LYS A 414 -23.60 25.14 -10.66
N LEU A 415 -22.47 24.78 -11.25
CA LEU A 415 -21.27 25.60 -11.14
C LEU A 415 -21.47 26.96 -11.84
N PRO A 416 -20.73 27.99 -11.42
CA PRO A 416 -20.74 29.29 -12.07
C PRO A 416 -20.44 29.17 -13.58
N ASN A 417 -21.05 30.04 -14.38
CA ASN A 417 -20.81 30.18 -15.82
C ASN A 417 -21.15 28.94 -16.69
N VAL A 418 -21.76 27.90 -16.11
CA VAL A 418 -22.33 26.76 -16.84
C VAL A 418 -23.69 27.15 -17.41
N ALA A 419 -23.79 27.21 -18.74
CA ALA A 419 -25.02 27.62 -19.41
C ALA A 419 -26.10 26.54 -19.30
N ALA A 420 -27.29 26.90 -18.81
CA ALA A 420 -28.40 25.95 -18.64
C ALA A 420 -29.00 25.44 -19.97
N SER A 421 -28.74 26.12 -21.09
CA SER A 421 -29.45 25.91 -22.38
C SER A 421 -28.54 25.78 -23.61
N ALA A 422 -27.23 25.59 -23.44
CA ALA A 422 -26.33 25.39 -24.58
C ALA A 422 -26.52 23.98 -25.16
N GLN A 423 -26.90 23.92 -26.45
CA GLN A 423 -27.17 22.67 -27.17
C GLN A 423 -25.92 21.79 -27.32
N TYR A 424 -24.73 22.39 -27.30
CA TYR A 424 -23.44 21.71 -27.34
C TYR A 424 -22.53 22.20 -26.21
N PRO A 425 -21.79 21.30 -25.53
CA PRO A 425 -20.83 21.71 -24.51
C PRO A 425 -19.70 22.53 -25.12
N ARG A 426 -19.25 23.55 -24.41
CA ARG A 426 -18.10 24.38 -24.79
C ARG A 426 -16.81 23.76 -24.26
N ASP A 427 -15.89 23.47 -25.15
CA ASP A 427 -14.58 22.89 -24.82
C ASP A 427 -13.51 23.97 -24.82
N GLY A 428 -12.56 23.87 -23.91
CA GLY A 428 -11.42 24.77 -23.92
C GLY A 428 -10.34 24.39 -22.93
N ILE A 429 -9.24 25.12 -23.02
CA ILE A 429 -8.08 24.98 -22.16
C ILE A 429 -8.11 26.08 -21.11
N VAL A 430 -7.88 25.73 -19.85
CA VAL A 430 -7.78 26.68 -18.74
C VAL A 430 -6.35 26.66 -18.22
N MET A 431 -5.73 27.83 -18.14
CA MET A 431 -4.37 28.02 -17.62
C MET A 431 -4.39 29.08 -16.52
N VAL A 432 -3.58 28.88 -15.47
CA VAL A 432 -3.32 29.92 -14.45
C VAL A 432 -1.89 30.43 -14.64
N VAL A 433 -1.71 31.75 -14.61
CA VAL A 433 -0.41 32.39 -14.81
C VAL A 433 -0.11 33.42 -13.71
N TYR A 434 1.18 33.56 -13.41
CA TYR A 434 1.78 34.60 -12.57
C TYR A 434 3.11 35.04 -13.24
N PRO A 435 3.74 36.17 -12.86
CA PRO A 435 4.78 36.81 -13.65
C PRO A 435 5.92 35.88 -14.12
N LYS A 436 6.49 35.07 -13.21
CA LYS A 436 7.61 34.16 -13.56
C LYS A 436 7.22 33.04 -14.54
N LEU A 437 5.92 32.71 -14.68
CA LEU A 437 5.42 31.67 -15.58
C LEU A 437 4.97 32.19 -16.94
N VAL A 438 4.91 33.50 -17.16
CA VAL A 438 4.42 34.02 -18.45
C VAL A 438 5.25 33.54 -19.65
N PRO A 439 6.60 33.51 -19.60
CA PRO A 439 7.39 32.98 -20.72
C PRO A 439 7.08 31.49 -21.01
N SER A 440 6.87 30.70 -19.96
CA SER A 440 6.44 29.29 -20.08
C SER A 440 5.04 29.19 -20.71
N ALA A 441 4.07 29.98 -20.24
CA ALA A 441 2.72 30.02 -20.81
C ALA A 441 2.74 30.43 -22.29
N PHE A 442 3.52 31.46 -22.64
CA PHE A 442 3.67 31.93 -24.00
C PHE A 442 4.24 30.83 -24.90
N ALA A 443 5.30 30.14 -24.46
CA ALA A 443 5.89 29.02 -25.19
C ALA A 443 4.90 27.85 -25.38
N THR A 444 4.17 27.47 -24.33
CA THR A 444 3.15 26.42 -24.39
C THR A 444 2.01 26.78 -25.35
N ILE A 445 1.53 28.04 -25.34
CA ILE A 445 0.48 28.48 -26.25
C ILE A 445 0.98 28.51 -27.70
N ARG A 446 2.20 29.00 -27.96
CA ARG A 446 2.81 28.96 -29.30
C ARG A 446 2.96 27.51 -29.79
N ALA A 447 3.41 26.59 -28.94
CA ALA A 447 3.47 25.17 -29.30
C ALA A 447 2.08 24.62 -29.67
N LEU A 448 1.05 24.93 -28.88
CA LEU A 448 -0.34 24.54 -29.20
C LEU A 448 -0.81 25.08 -30.55
N ARG A 449 -0.47 26.31 -30.91
CA ARG A 449 -1.01 26.99 -32.10
C ARG A 449 -0.18 26.77 -33.36
N ASP A 450 1.13 26.95 -33.26
CA ASP A 450 2.03 26.99 -34.41
C ASP A 450 2.59 25.61 -34.76
N ILE A 451 2.79 24.74 -33.76
CA ILE A 451 3.34 23.39 -33.96
C ILE A 451 2.21 22.37 -34.06
N LEU A 452 1.27 22.41 -33.12
CA LEU A 452 0.21 21.40 -33.01
C LEU A 452 -1.09 21.78 -33.74
N HIS A 453 -1.23 23.03 -34.15
CA HIS A 453 -2.42 23.56 -34.81
C HIS A 453 -3.74 23.32 -34.04
N CYS A 454 -3.65 23.26 -32.70
CA CYS A 454 -4.80 23.09 -31.83
C CYS A 454 -5.69 24.33 -31.90
N SER A 455 -6.99 24.15 -32.12
CA SER A 455 -7.97 25.23 -32.24
C SER A 455 -8.79 25.51 -30.97
N LEU A 456 -8.57 24.75 -29.89
CA LEU A 456 -9.32 24.92 -28.64
C LEU A 456 -9.15 26.34 -28.07
N PRO A 457 -10.23 27.03 -27.68
CA PRO A 457 -10.12 28.33 -27.03
C PRO A 457 -9.42 28.22 -25.67
N ILE A 458 -8.72 29.28 -25.26
CA ILE A 458 -7.93 29.31 -24.02
C ILE A 458 -8.47 30.40 -23.08
N GLU A 459 -8.63 30.04 -21.80
CA GLU A 459 -8.81 30.99 -20.70
C GLU A 459 -7.50 31.10 -19.90
N ILE A 460 -7.00 32.32 -19.77
CA ILE A 460 -5.87 32.66 -18.93
C ILE A 460 -6.41 33.33 -17.67
N TRP A 461 -6.23 32.67 -16.54
CA TRP A 461 -6.62 33.16 -15.23
C TRP A 461 -5.39 33.69 -14.49
N PHE A 462 -5.52 34.83 -13.83
CA PHE A 462 -4.41 35.45 -13.10
C PHE A 462 -4.91 36.22 -11.88
N ARG A 463 -4.03 36.39 -10.90
CA ARG A 463 -4.30 37.19 -9.71
C ARG A 463 -3.74 38.60 -9.90
N PRO A 464 -4.56 39.66 -9.86
CA PRO A 464 -4.05 41.03 -10.00
C PRO A 464 -2.99 41.40 -8.96
N ASP A 465 -3.16 40.96 -7.70
CA ASP A 465 -2.20 41.20 -6.62
C ASP A 465 -0.84 40.52 -6.83
N GLU A 466 -0.80 39.38 -7.52
CA GLU A 466 0.47 38.72 -7.90
C GLU A 466 1.14 39.38 -9.13
N MET A 467 0.41 40.23 -9.87
CA MET A 467 0.91 40.97 -11.04
C MET A 467 1.34 42.40 -10.69
N GLU A 468 1.02 42.94 -9.51
CA GLU A 468 1.31 44.33 -9.14
C GLU A 468 2.79 44.71 -9.25
N LEU A 469 3.70 43.77 -8.95
CA LEU A 469 5.15 43.97 -9.03
C LEU A 469 5.71 43.85 -10.46
N ALA A 470 4.90 43.37 -11.41
CA ALA A 470 5.25 43.22 -12.82
C ALA A 470 4.01 43.42 -13.70
N PRO A 471 3.43 44.65 -13.75
CA PRO A 471 2.14 44.89 -14.41
C PRO A 471 2.17 44.59 -15.91
N GLU A 472 3.34 44.71 -16.55
CA GLU A 472 3.53 44.42 -17.97
C GLU A 472 3.78 42.93 -18.26
N ALA A 473 3.83 42.08 -17.22
CA ALA A 473 4.12 40.66 -17.40
C ALA A 473 3.14 39.95 -18.34
N LEU A 474 1.88 40.39 -18.43
CA LEU A 474 0.87 39.79 -19.31
C LEU A 474 0.96 40.26 -20.77
N GLU A 475 1.70 41.33 -21.09
CA GLU A 475 1.72 41.93 -22.42
C GLU A 475 2.07 40.95 -23.56
N PRO A 476 3.04 40.01 -23.41
CA PRO A 476 3.31 39.02 -24.46
C PRO A 476 2.09 38.16 -24.79
N LEU A 477 1.33 37.75 -23.77
CA LEU A 477 0.11 36.96 -23.94
C LEU A 477 -1.02 37.79 -24.54
N GLU A 478 -1.18 39.04 -24.10
CA GLU A 478 -2.18 39.96 -24.66
C GLU A 478 -1.91 40.27 -26.13
N HIS A 479 -0.64 40.45 -26.50
CA HIS A 479 -0.22 40.63 -27.89
C HIS A 479 -0.56 39.39 -28.73
N LEU A 480 -0.30 38.19 -28.20
CA LEU A 480 -0.66 36.94 -28.85
C LEU A 480 -2.18 36.83 -29.05
N ALA A 481 -2.98 37.23 -28.06
CA ALA A 481 -4.44 37.21 -28.11
C ALA A 481 -5.04 38.22 -29.12
N LYS A 482 -4.37 39.34 -29.39
CA LYS A 482 -4.79 40.30 -30.43
C LYS A 482 -4.67 39.71 -31.84
N ASN A 483 -3.81 38.71 -32.03
CA ASN A 483 -3.68 38.04 -33.31
C ASN A 483 -4.81 37.03 -33.53
N THR A 484 -5.91 37.48 -34.14
CA THR A 484 -7.11 36.66 -34.36
C THR A 484 -6.89 35.40 -35.20
N THR A 485 -5.78 35.28 -35.95
CA THR A 485 -5.44 34.06 -36.70
C THR A 485 -4.91 32.93 -35.81
N ILE A 486 -4.49 33.24 -34.56
CA ILE A 486 -3.89 32.29 -33.60
C ILE A 486 -4.96 31.63 -32.71
N GLY A 487 -6.23 32.01 -32.83
CA GLY A 487 -7.35 31.43 -32.08
C GLY A 487 -7.78 32.27 -30.87
N LYS A 488 -8.88 31.85 -30.22
CA LYS A 488 -9.52 32.66 -29.17
C LYS A 488 -8.83 32.48 -27.81
N ILE A 489 -8.30 33.57 -27.27
CA ILE A 489 -7.71 33.64 -25.92
C ILE A 489 -8.49 34.70 -25.13
N SER A 490 -8.79 34.42 -23.86
CA SER A 490 -9.48 35.35 -22.95
C SER A 490 -8.79 35.40 -21.60
N PHE A 491 -8.89 36.55 -20.92
CA PHE A 491 -8.20 36.84 -19.67
C PHE A 491 -9.20 37.05 -18.53
N HIS A 492 -8.97 36.44 -17.38
CA HIS A 492 -9.91 36.42 -16.26
C HIS A 492 -9.19 36.70 -14.92
N PRO A 493 -9.46 37.83 -14.25
CA PRO A 493 -8.85 38.13 -12.96
C PRO A 493 -9.49 37.31 -11.82
N ILE A 494 -8.66 36.79 -10.91
CA ILE A 494 -9.08 36.13 -9.68
C ILE A 494 -9.03 37.15 -8.54
N THR A 495 -10.20 37.59 -8.07
CA THR A 495 -10.31 38.57 -6.98
C THR A 495 -10.66 37.95 -5.62
N ASP A 496 -10.95 36.64 -5.58
CA ASP A 496 -11.26 35.94 -4.34
C ASP A 496 -10.00 35.85 -3.44
N PRO A 497 -10.05 36.30 -2.17
CA PRO A 497 -8.89 36.31 -1.29
C PRO A 497 -8.41 34.90 -0.86
N THR A 498 -9.26 33.89 -0.98
CA THR A 498 -8.95 32.48 -0.64
C THR A 498 -8.28 31.73 -1.79
N ALA A 499 -8.49 32.17 -3.03
CA ALA A 499 -7.98 31.54 -4.25
C ALA A 499 -6.51 31.92 -4.53
N LYS A 500 -5.61 31.62 -3.60
CA LYS A 500 -4.16 31.89 -3.68
C LYS A 500 -3.35 30.62 -3.92
N ARG A 501 -2.15 30.76 -4.51
CA ARG A 501 -1.22 29.64 -4.72
C ARG A 501 -1.93 28.45 -5.40
N PHE A 502 -1.85 27.25 -4.83
CA PHE A 502 -2.47 26.01 -5.32
C PHE A 502 -4.00 26.09 -5.49
N VAL A 503 -4.70 26.95 -4.72
CA VAL A 503 -6.16 27.10 -4.81
C VAL A 503 -6.57 27.83 -6.09
N ALA A 504 -5.69 28.64 -6.68
CA ALA A 504 -6.00 29.42 -7.88
C ALA A 504 -6.41 28.53 -9.07
N LYS A 505 -5.81 27.34 -9.22
CA LYS A 505 -6.21 26.41 -10.30
C LYS A 505 -7.59 25.81 -10.08
N ILE A 506 -7.90 25.43 -8.84
CA ILE A 506 -9.19 24.90 -8.46
C ILE A 506 -10.26 25.96 -8.74
N TYR A 507 -9.99 27.21 -8.38
CA TYR A 507 -10.85 28.35 -8.67
C TYR A 507 -11.05 28.56 -10.17
N ALA A 508 -9.98 28.57 -10.96
CA ALA A 508 -10.07 28.74 -12.42
C ALA A 508 -10.92 27.63 -13.07
N ILE A 509 -10.71 26.37 -12.71
CA ILE A 509 -11.54 25.24 -13.19
C ILE A 509 -12.99 25.40 -12.72
N TYR A 510 -13.21 25.77 -11.46
CA TYR A 510 -14.55 25.91 -10.88
C TYR A 510 -15.35 27.05 -11.52
N HIS A 511 -14.70 28.15 -11.91
CA HIS A 511 -15.35 29.36 -12.45
C HIS A 511 -15.25 29.52 -13.98
N SER A 512 -14.57 28.61 -14.69
CA SER A 512 -14.42 28.66 -16.15
C SER A 512 -15.76 28.83 -16.89
N VAL A 513 -15.74 29.46 -18.07
CA VAL A 513 -16.93 29.49 -18.94
C VAL A 513 -17.08 28.21 -19.78
N PHE A 514 -16.05 27.37 -19.87
CA PHE A 514 -16.11 26.12 -20.61
C PHE A 514 -16.87 25.05 -19.84
N ASP A 515 -17.72 24.30 -20.52
CA ASP A 515 -18.46 23.20 -19.90
C ASP A 515 -17.56 21.96 -19.72
N ARG A 516 -16.60 21.77 -20.64
CA ARG A 516 -15.58 20.71 -20.58
C ARG A 516 -14.20 21.35 -20.64
N VAL A 517 -13.41 21.14 -19.59
CA VAL A 517 -12.12 21.82 -19.38
C VAL A 517 -10.99 20.83 -19.51
N LEU A 518 -10.00 21.16 -20.33
CA LEU A 518 -8.62 20.67 -20.18
C LEU A 518 -7.88 21.72 -19.34
N PHE A 519 -7.60 21.43 -18.08
CA PHE A 519 -6.70 22.27 -17.32
C PHE A 519 -5.26 21.91 -17.72
N LEU A 520 -4.42 22.93 -17.88
CA LEU A 520 -3.02 22.78 -18.26
C LEU A 520 -2.18 23.81 -17.52
N ASP A 521 -1.23 23.36 -16.68
CA ASP A 521 -0.25 24.25 -16.05
C ASP A 521 0.61 24.94 -17.12
N ALA A 522 1.07 26.15 -16.84
CA ALA A 522 1.78 26.98 -17.83
C ALA A 522 3.09 26.36 -18.37
N ASP A 523 3.71 25.50 -17.56
CA ASP A 523 4.95 24.77 -17.81
C ASP A 523 4.71 23.29 -18.18
N ASN A 524 3.47 22.95 -18.58
CA ASN A 524 3.08 21.65 -19.09
C ASN A 524 2.71 21.72 -20.57
N VAL A 525 3.52 21.13 -21.43
CA VAL A 525 3.36 21.22 -22.89
C VAL A 525 2.95 19.87 -23.48
N PRO A 526 1.92 19.84 -24.33
CA PRO A 526 1.59 18.62 -25.07
C PRO A 526 2.54 18.40 -26.25
N VAL A 527 2.78 17.13 -26.61
CA VAL A 527 3.57 16.75 -27.81
C VAL A 527 2.70 16.45 -29.03
N ARG A 528 1.38 16.43 -28.86
CA ARG A 528 0.35 16.21 -29.90
C ARG A 528 -0.87 17.07 -29.57
N ASP A 529 -1.69 17.41 -30.56
CA ASP A 529 -2.94 18.16 -30.32
C ASP A 529 -3.80 17.43 -29.27
N PRO A 530 -4.10 18.05 -28.10
CA PRO A 530 -4.85 17.39 -27.03
C PRO A 530 -6.37 17.44 -27.25
N SER A 531 -6.87 18.02 -28.34
CA SER A 531 -8.31 18.17 -28.60
C SER A 531 -9.07 16.83 -28.59
N PHE A 532 -8.44 15.76 -29.05
CA PHE A 532 -9.03 14.41 -29.09
C PHE A 532 -9.44 13.90 -27.70
N LEU A 533 -8.90 14.44 -26.61
CA LEU A 533 -9.23 14.01 -25.25
C LEU A 533 -10.72 14.18 -24.95
N PHE A 534 -11.38 15.21 -25.51
CA PHE A 534 -12.82 15.46 -25.30
C PHE A 534 -13.73 14.44 -26.00
N ASP A 535 -13.20 13.71 -26.98
CA ASP A 535 -13.91 12.67 -27.73
C ASP A 535 -13.37 11.27 -27.43
N SER A 536 -12.36 11.17 -26.56
CA SER A 536 -11.80 9.88 -26.14
C SER A 536 -12.88 9.02 -25.47
N PRO A 537 -12.92 7.70 -25.71
CA PRO A 537 -13.88 6.81 -25.08
C PRO A 537 -13.89 6.93 -23.56
N GLU A 538 -12.71 7.10 -22.96
CA GLU A 538 -12.51 7.23 -21.52
C GLU A 538 -13.16 8.49 -20.97
N PHE A 539 -12.98 9.63 -21.65
CA PHE A 539 -13.62 10.87 -21.23
C PHE A 539 -15.12 10.89 -21.53
N VAL A 540 -15.57 10.43 -22.70
CA VAL A 540 -17.01 10.36 -23.04
C VAL A 540 -17.76 9.49 -22.02
N GLN A 541 -17.18 8.35 -21.65
CA GLN A 541 -17.77 7.44 -20.67
C GLN A 541 -17.79 8.06 -19.27
N ASN A 542 -16.66 8.59 -18.80
CA ASN A 542 -16.48 8.92 -17.39
C ASN A 542 -16.73 10.40 -17.05
N GLY A 543 -16.57 11.30 -18.02
CA GLY A 543 -16.61 12.75 -17.86
C GLY A 543 -15.40 13.34 -17.13
N ALA A 544 -14.42 12.53 -16.74
CA ALA A 544 -13.17 13.01 -16.15
C ALA A 544 -12.01 12.08 -16.50
N VAL A 545 -10.85 12.64 -16.82
CA VAL A 545 -9.58 11.92 -17.06
C VAL A 545 -8.47 12.56 -16.22
N PHE A 546 -7.77 11.74 -15.44
CA PHE A 546 -6.69 12.12 -14.54
C PHE A 546 -5.40 11.35 -14.87
N TRP A 547 -4.27 11.95 -14.53
CA TRP A 547 -2.96 11.35 -14.74
C TRP A 547 -2.29 10.99 -13.40
N PRO A 548 -1.51 9.90 -13.36
CA PRO A 548 -0.74 9.54 -12.19
C PRO A 548 0.44 10.52 -12.01
N ASP A 549 0.84 10.71 -10.75
CA ASP A 549 2.12 11.26 -10.32
C ASP A 549 3.14 10.11 -10.11
N PHE A 550 4.38 10.44 -9.81
CA PHE A 550 5.46 9.51 -9.45
C PHE A 550 5.19 8.68 -8.18
N TRP A 551 4.22 9.06 -7.37
CA TRP A 551 4.08 8.52 -6.01
C TRP A 551 2.95 7.51 -5.93
N HIS A 552 3.29 6.37 -5.33
CA HIS A 552 2.37 5.30 -4.97
C HIS A 552 2.31 5.17 -3.44
N PRO A 553 1.20 4.76 -2.81
CA PRO A 553 1.10 4.61 -1.35
C PRO A 553 2.22 3.81 -0.68
N THR A 554 2.88 2.90 -1.40
CA THR A 554 4.01 2.09 -0.93
C THR A 554 5.36 2.83 -0.93
N SER A 555 5.48 3.91 -1.72
CA SER A 555 6.73 4.66 -1.94
C SER A 555 6.54 6.19 -1.86
N THR A 556 5.38 6.64 -1.41
CA THR A 556 5.02 8.07 -1.36
C THR A 556 5.88 8.82 -0.36
N MET A 557 6.42 9.95 -0.80
CA MET A 557 7.01 10.91 0.13
C MET A 557 5.97 11.80 0.79
N PHE A 558 4.72 11.88 0.29
CA PHE A 558 3.66 12.80 0.70
C PHE A 558 2.75 12.33 1.83
N GLY A 559 2.96 11.11 2.34
CA GLY A 559 2.23 10.61 3.51
C GLY A 559 0.84 10.05 3.19
N LEU A 560 0.55 9.75 1.92
CA LEU A 560 -0.70 9.10 1.46
C LEU A 560 -0.61 7.56 1.50
N HIS A 561 -0.01 6.99 2.55
CA HIS A 561 0.05 5.54 2.76
C HIS A 561 -1.19 5.01 3.49
N SER A 562 -1.34 3.68 3.59
CA SER A 562 -2.51 3.03 4.20
C SER A 562 -2.81 3.43 5.65
N LYS A 563 -1.80 3.88 6.40
CA LYS A 563 -1.92 4.34 7.80
C LYS A 563 -2.15 5.85 7.96
N SER A 564 -2.35 6.61 6.89
CA SER A 564 -2.44 8.08 6.96
C SER A 564 -3.71 8.54 7.72
N LEU A 565 -3.61 9.59 8.54
CA LEU A 565 -4.79 10.25 9.14
C LEU A 565 -5.74 10.83 8.09
N LEU A 566 -5.29 10.99 6.84
CA LEU A 566 -6.12 11.42 5.71
C LEU A 566 -7.40 10.60 5.60
N TRP A 567 -7.30 9.28 5.72
CA TRP A 567 -8.42 8.36 5.52
C TRP A 567 -9.49 8.54 6.60
N GLU A 568 -9.06 8.77 7.85
CA GLU A 568 -9.98 9.09 8.94
C GLU A 568 -10.59 10.49 8.77
N LEU A 569 -9.78 11.49 8.42
CA LEU A 569 -10.21 12.87 8.22
C LEU A 569 -11.30 12.98 7.15
N LEU A 570 -11.09 12.32 6.01
CA LEU A 570 -12.02 12.32 4.88
C LEU A 570 -13.17 11.32 5.05
N ASP A 571 -13.12 10.48 6.08
CA ASP A 571 -14.06 9.39 6.32
C ASP A 571 -14.15 8.46 5.08
N MET A 572 -13.00 7.94 4.67
CA MET A 572 -12.83 7.11 3.47
C MET A 572 -11.96 5.88 3.78
N PRO A 573 -12.25 4.72 3.17
CA PRO A 573 -11.31 3.61 3.21
C PRO A 573 -10.04 3.96 2.43
N PHE A 574 -8.91 3.34 2.82
CA PHE A 574 -7.68 3.40 2.04
C PHE A 574 -7.91 2.87 0.62
N VAL A 575 -7.34 3.57 -0.36
CA VAL A 575 -7.36 3.17 -1.77
C VAL A 575 -5.94 3.04 -2.27
N ASP A 576 -5.57 1.83 -2.69
CA ASP A 576 -4.26 1.52 -3.24
C ASP A 576 -4.22 1.86 -4.74
N MET A 577 -3.81 3.10 -5.03
CA MET A 577 -3.65 3.61 -6.39
C MET A 577 -2.61 4.73 -6.41
N PHE A 578 -2.07 5.02 -7.59
CA PHE A 578 -1.20 6.19 -7.79
C PHE A 578 -1.87 7.48 -7.32
N GLU A 579 -1.07 8.34 -6.69
CA GLU A 579 -1.42 9.74 -6.47
C GLU A 579 -1.69 10.43 -7.81
N GLN A 580 -2.60 11.39 -7.84
CA GLN A 580 -2.93 12.11 -9.07
C GLN A 580 -1.94 13.26 -9.31
N GLU A 581 -1.48 13.52 -10.52
CA GLU A 581 -0.90 14.82 -10.90
C GLU A 581 -2.01 15.76 -11.41
N SER A 582 -1.97 17.01 -10.96
CA SER A 582 -2.97 18.06 -11.24
C SER A 582 -2.52 19.08 -12.27
N GLY A 583 -1.28 19.01 -12.74
CA GLY A 583 -0.77 19.88 -13.80
C GLY A 583 -1.46 19.70 -15.15
N GLN A 584 -2.25 18.64 -15.29
CA GLN A 584 -3.26 18.51 -16.32
C GLN A 584 -4.37 17.56 -15.89
N LEU A 585 -5.60 17.91 -16.26
CA LEU A 585 -6.79 17.09 -16.06
C LEU A 585 -7.84 17.48 -17.08
N VAL A 586 -8.72 16.54 -17.44
CA VAL A 586 -9.87 16.81 -18.29
C VAL A 586 -11.13 16.55 -17.50
N VAL A 587 -12.04 17.53 -17.40
CA VAL A 587 -13.27 17.42 -16.59
C VAL A 587 -14.47 18.03 -17.31
N ASP A 588 -15.57 17.28 -17.37
CA ASP A 588 -16.91 17.77 -17.67
C ASP A 588 -17.52 18.38 -16.40
N ARG A 589 -17.50 19.70 -16.34
CA ARG A 589 -17.97 20.47 -15.18
C ARG A 589 -19.47 20.31 -14.95
N ARG A 590 -20.24 19.97 -15.98
CA ARG A 590 -21.70 19.75 -15.87
C ARG A 590 -21.99 18.44 -15.17
N ARG A 591 -21.21 17.39 -15.47
CA ARG A 591 -21.36 16.06 -14.87
C ARG A 591 -20.73 15.95 -13.50
N HIS A 592 -19.72 16.79 -13.20
CA HIS A 592 -18.90 16.70 -11.99
C HIS A 592 -18.94 17.94 -11.11
N ALA A 593 -20.10 18.62 -11.08
CA ALA A 593 -20.31 19.80 -10.24
C ALA A 593 -20.10 19.51 -8.74
N ALA A 594 -20.68 18.43 -8.22
CA ALA A 594 -20.55 18.05 -6.81
C ALA A 594 -19.11 17.66 -6.40
N PRO A 595 -18.37 16.84 -7.19
CA PRO A 595 -16.95 16.62 -6.94
C PRO A 595 -16.12 17.91 -6.95
N LEU A 596 -16.35 18.82 -7.89
CA LEU A 596 -15.63 20.10 -7.94
C LEU A 596 -15.93 21.01 -6.73
N GLU A 597 -17.17 21.01 -6.22
CA GLU A 597 -17.52 21.67 -4.96
C GLU A 597 -16.74 21.09 -3.78
N LEU A 598 -16.63 19.77 -3.71
CA LEU A 598 -15.89 19.10 -2.64
C LEU A 598 -14.37 19.40 -2.71
N VAL A 599 -13.80 19.49 -3.92
CA VAL A 599 -12.41 19.94 -4.10
C VAL A 599 -12.23 21.37 -3.58
N MET A 600 -13.17 22.27 -3.91
CA MET A 600 -13.15 23.65 -3.41
C MET A 600 -13.23 23.69 -1.87
N PHE A 601 -14.11 22.89 -1.27
CA PHE A 601 -14.20 22.75 0.18
C PHE A 601 -12.88 22.28 0.79
N TYR A 602 -12.26 21.21 0.27
CA TYR A 602 -10.98 20.72 0.78
C TYR A 602 -9.86 21.75 0.70
N ALA A 603 -9.83 22.55 -0.38
CA ALA A 603 -8.80 23.55 -0.60
C ALA A 603 -8.98 24.80 0.28
N THR A 604 -10.22 25.20 0.57
CA THR A 604 -10.53 26.48 1.23
C THR A 604 -10.98 26.37 2.69
N HIS A 605 -11.20 25.15 3.19
CA HIS A 605 -11.64 24.94 4.58
C HIS A 605 -10.63 25.50 5.60
N ASN A 606 -11.15 26.14 6.65
CA ASN A 606 -10.37 26.71 7.74
C ASN A 606 -10.83 26.16 9.10
N PRO A 607 -9.95 25.56 9.92
CA PRO A 607 -8.53 25.32 9.67
C PRO A 607 -8.29 24.28 8.57
N ASN A 608 -7.29 24.51 7.70
CA ASN A 608 -6.97 23.55 6.65
C ASN A 608 -6.15 22.39 7.24
N PHE A 609 -6.82 21.31 7.67
CA PHE A 609 -6.18 20.13 8.25
C PHE A 609 -5.26 19.38 7.27
N LEU A 610 -5.58 19.41 5.97
CA LEU A 610 -4.77 18.74 4.95
C LEU A 610 -3.38 19.38 4.87
N VAL A 611 -3.31 20.71 4.95
CA VAL A 611 -2.05 21.47 5.01
C VAL A 611 -1.41 21.38 6.40
N HIS A 612 -2.19 21.63 7.45
CA HIS A 612 -1.67 21.70 8.83
C HIS A 612 -1.01 20.39 9.28
N TYR A 613 -1.58 19.24 8.93
CA TYR A 613 -1.02 17.93 9.22
C TYR A 613 -0.21 17.32 8.08
N ARG A 614 0.04 18.07 7.00
CA ARG A 614 0.77 17.61 5.80
C ARG A 614 0.22 16.27 5.25
N LEU A 615 -1.10 16.13 5.22
CA LEU A 615 -1.82 14.91 4.79
C LEU A 615 -2.03 14.84 3.27
N ALA A 616 -1.89 15.98 2.59
CA ALA A 616 -1.86 16.09 1.15
C ALA A 616 -0.91 17.25 0.75
N TRP A 617 -0.42 17.23 -0.48
CA TRP A 617 0.46 18.27 -1.01
C TRP A 617 -0.27 19.17 -2.00
N GLY A 618 -0.65 20.37 -1.56
CA GLY A 618 -1.35 21.33 -2.40
C GLY A 618 -2.68 20.79 -2.92
N ASP A 619 -2.98 21.10 -4.18
CA ASP A 619 -4.19 20.74 -4.90
C ASP A 619 -4.15 19.35 -5.55
N LYS A 620 -2.94 18.82 -5.73
CA LYS A 620 -2.58 17.63 -6.49
C LYS A 620 -3.60 16.47 -6.37
N ASP A 621 -3.76 15.91 -5.17
CA ASP A 621 -4.61 14.75 -4.92
C ASP A 621 -6.07 15.11 -4.58
N LEU A 622 -6.39 16.40 -4.42
CA LEU A 622 -7.71 16.81 -3.94
C LEU A 622 -8.82 16.40 -4.91
N PHE A 623 -8.57 16.50 -6.22
CA PHE A 623 -9.48 16.04 -7.27
C PHE A 623 -9.78 14.55 -7.15
N ARG A 624 -8.76 13.69 -7.16
CA ARG A 624 -8.91 12.24 -6.99
C ARG A 624 -9.67 11.90 -5.70
N LEU A 625 -9.32 12.53 -4.58
CA LEU A 625 -9.95 12.27 -3.28
C LEU A 625 -11.43 12.64 -3.27
N ALA A 626 -11.81 13.77 -3.86
CA ALA A 626 -13.21 14.18 -3.98
C ALA A 626 -14.02 13.23 -4.87
N TRP A 627 -13.45 12.78 -5.99
CA TRP A 627 -14.11 11.82 -6.88
C TRP A 627 -14.31 10.46 -6.20
N LEU A 628 -13.29 9.96 -5.49
CA LEU A 628 -13.39 8.72 -4.74
C LEU A 628 -14.41 8.81 -3.61
N LYS A 629 -14.45 9.92 -2.84
CA LYS A 629 -15.43 10.11 -1.75
C LYS A 629 -16.86 10.03 -2.27
N LEU A 630 -17.11 10.58 -3.45
CA LEU A 630 -18.44 10.64 -4.07
C LEU A 630 -18.75 9.47 -4.98
N ASN A 631 -17.84 8.50 -5.13
CA ASN A 631 -17.96 7.43 -6.10
C ASN A 631 -18.28 7.95 -7.52
N ALA A 632 -17.72 9.12 -7.86
CA ALA A 632 -17.91 9.76 -9.16
C ALA A 632 -17.03 9.06 -10.20
N THR A 633 -17.53 8.92 -11.43
CA THR A 633 -16.77 8.26 -12.50
C THR A 633 -15.60 9.12 -12.95
N PHE A 634 -14.42 8.51 -13.09
CA PHE A 634 -13.24 9.09 -13.74
C PHE A 634 -12.39 7.97 -14.33
N HIS A 635 -11.54 8.33 -15.28
CA HIS A 635 -10.50 7.45 -15.78
C HIS A 635 -9.12 7.92 -15.29
N MET A 636 -8.40 7.05 -14.58
CA MET A 636 -6.99 7.28 -14.26
C MET A 636 -6.12 6.61 -15.33
N ILE A 637 -5.21 7.35 -15.95
CA ILE A 637 -4.25 6.79 -16.90
C ILE A 637 -3.42 5.69 -16.23
N GLU A 638 -3.45 4.48 -16.81
CA GLU A 638 -2.81 3.29 -16.22
C GLU A 638 -1.28 3.26 -16.40
N THR A 639 -0.76 4.00 -17.38
CA THR A 639 0.68 4.06 -17.69
C THR A 639 1.40 4.93 -16.66
N PRO A 640 2.36 4.39 -15.88
CA PRO A 640 3.12 5.19 -14.93
C PRO A 640 3.87 6.35 -15.60
N PRO A 641 4.12 7.47 -14.90
CA PRO A 641 4.88 8.57 -15.47
C PRO A 641 6.31 8.17 -15.80
N ALA A 642 6.82 8.66 -16.93
CA ALA A 642 8.23 8.63 -17.28
C ALA A 642 8.88 9.97 -16.87
N MET A 643 10.19 10.09 -17.08
CA MET A 643 10.93 11.31 -16.78
C MET A 643 11.83 11.71 -17.94
N ALA A 644 11.88 12.99 -18.27
CA ALA A 644 12.84 13.57 -19.20
C ALA A 644 13.90 14.36 -18.41
N GLY A 645 15.15 14.23 -18.85
CA GLY A 645 16.29 14.75 -18.11
C GLY A 645 17.64 14.36 -18.69
N VAL A 646 18.65 14.27 -17.82
CA VAL A 646 20.05 14.02 -18.18
C VAL A 646 20.59 12.83 -17.41
N VAL A 647 21.35 11.96 -18.09
CA VAL A 647 22.19 10.95 -17.43
C VAL A 647 23.50 11.62 -17.00
N THR A 648 23.78 11.60 -15.71
CA THR A 648 25.00 12.20 -15.15
C THR A 648 26.21 11.29 -15.34
N ASN A 649 27.41 11.86 -15.17
CA ASN A 649 28.67 11.10 -15.20
C ASN A 649 28.73 9.97 -14.17
N SER A 650 27.97 10.07 -13.08
CA SER A 650 27.85 9.02 -12.04
C SER A 650 26.85 7.91 -12.39
N SER A 651 26.36 7.84 -13.64
CA SER A 651 25.32 6.90 -14.07
C SER A 651 24.00 7.03 -13.31
N ALA A 652 23.73 8.22 -12.76
CA ALA A 652 22.42 8.58 -12.20
C ALA A 652 21.57 9.23 -13.29
N PHE A 653 20.25 9.04 -13.22
CA PHE A 653 19.31 9.75 -14.09
C PHE A 653 18.70 10.93 -13.31
N CYS A 654 19.04 12.15 -13.73
CA CYS A 654 18.45 13.37 -13.20
C CYS A 654 17.28 13.83 -14.09
N GLY A 655 16.06 13.47 -13.71
CA GLY A 655 14.83 13.94 -14.33
C GLY A 655 14.39 15.30 -13.76
N MET A 656 14.02 16.20 -14.66
CA MET A 656 13.54 17.57 -14.34
C MET A 656 12.15 17.84 -14.94
N THR A 657 11.64 16.91 -15.74
CA THR A 657 10.35 17.00 -16.42
C THR A 657 9.62 15.68 -16.33
N MET A 658 8.40 15.70 -15.80
CA MET A 658 7.51 14.55 -15.80
C MET A 658 6.97 14.33 -17.21
N VAL A 659 6.98 13.08 -17.65
CA VAL A 659 6.48 12.65 -18.95
C VAL A 659 5.24 11.81 -18.72
N GLN A 660 4.12 12.24 -19.27
CA GLN A 660 2.82 11.62 -19.07
C GLN A 660 2.21 11.17 -20.38
N HIS A 661 1.42 10.11 -20.29
CA HIS A 661 1.00 9.32 -21.44
C HIS A 661 -0.50 9.40 -21.65
N ASP A 662 -0.96 9.04 -22.84
CA ASP A 662 -2.36 8.74 -23.09
C ASP A 662 -2.75 7.31 -22.68
N VAL A 663 -3.97 6.92 -23.03
CA VAL A 663 -4.54 5.60 -22.72
C VAL A 663 -3.92 4.45 -23.53
N GLN A 664 -3.29 4.75 -24.67
CA GLN A 664 -2.46 3.79 -25.42
C GLN A 664 -1.05 3.67 -24.80
N GLY A 665 -0.71 4.62 -23.93
CA GLY A 665 0.56 4.76 -23.24
C GLY A 665 1.63 5.39 -24.13
N GLU A 666 1.21 6.16 -25.14
CA GLU A 666 2.07 7.04 -25.93
C GLU A 666 2.26 8.37 -25.19
N VAL A 667 3.42 8.99 -25.34
CA VAL A 667 3.69 10.29 -24.70
C VAL A 667 2.69 11.33 -25.20
N LEU A 668 2.16 12.12 -24.26
CA LEU A 668 1.23 13.19 -24.54
C LEU A 668 1.65 14.52 -23.90
N PHE A 669 2.15 14.50 -22.66
CA PHE A 669 2.47 15.72 -21.91
C PHE A 669 3.89 15.70 -21.35
N LEU A 670 4.55 16.86 -21.36
CA LEU A 670 5.86 17.13 -20.78
C LEU A 670 5.74 18.29 -19.77
N HIS A 671 5.70 17.95 -18.49
CA HIS A 671 5.49 18.89 -17.39
C HIS A 671 6.81 19.24 -16.71
N ARG A 672 7.29 20.48 -16.86
CA ARG A 672 8.57 20.96 -16.29
C ARG A 672 8.45 21.24 -14.78
N ASN A 673 8.59 20.21 -13.94
CA ASN A 673 8.47 20.35 -12.49
C ASN A 673 9.63 21.10 -11.81
N LYS A 674 10.76 21.30 -12.49
CA LYS A 674 11.95 21.99 -11.96
C LYS A 674 12.34 23.20 -12.81
N HIS A 675 13.29 23.06 -13.75
CA HIS A 675 13.76 24.17 -14.59
C HIS A 675 12.67 24.70 -15.54
N LYS A 676 11.96 25.72 -15.09
CA LYS A 676 10.93 26.46 -15.83
C LYS A 676 11.57 27.36 -16.88
N LEU A 677 10.82 27.67 -17.94
CA LEU A 677 11.29 28.57 -18.99
C LEU A 677 11.08 30.02 -18.54
N THR A 678 12.16 30.81 -18.50
CA THR A 678 12.13 32.23 -18.15
C THR A 678 12.45 33.13 -19.35
N GLY A 679 13.09 32.61 -20.40
CA GLY A 679 13.53 33.40 -21.56
C GLY A 679 14.68 34.36 -21.26
N THR A 680 15.27 34.33 -20.06
CA THR A 680 16.35 35.23 -19.62
C THR A 680 17.52 34.44 -19.00
N LYS A 681 18.75 34.98 -19.09
CA LYS A 681 19.94 34.29 -18.54
C LYS A 681 19.86 34.30 -17.02
N THR A 682 20.23 33.19 -16.40
CA THR A 682 20.14 32.86 -14.95
C THR A 682 20.95 33.75 -13.99
N ALA A 683 21.42 34.94 -14.43
CA ALA A 683 22.14 35.87 -13.55
C ALA A 683 21.22 36.75 -12.66
N ASP A 684 19.89 36.75 -12.89
CA ASP A 684 18.97 37.73 -12.28
C ASP A 684 17.89 37.15 -11.33
N ILE A 685 17.95 35.87 -10.92
CA ILE A 685 16.98 35.33 -9.96
C ILE A 685 17.73 34.53 -8.89
N SER A 686 17.84 35.08 -7.68
CA SER A 686 18.24 34.33 -6.50
C SER A 686 17.25 33.19 -6.27
N ASP A 687 17.77 31.96 -6.12
CA ASP A 687 17.03 30.72 -5.80
C ASP A 687 16.34 30.75 -4.41
N ASP A 688 16.30 31.91 -3.75
CA ASP A 688 15.88 32.04 -2.34
C ASP A 688 14.36 31.93 -2.12
N ASP A 689 13.52 31.99 -3.16
CA ASP A 689 12.06 31.90 -3.02
C ASP A 689 11.48 30.48 -3.29
N GLU A 690 12.26 29.53 -3.81
CA GLU A 690 11.81 28.11 -3.83
C GLU A 690 11.93 27.45 -2.43
N ALA A 691 12.52 28.15 -1.46
CA ALA A 691 12.81 27.66 -0.11
C ALA A 691 11.67 27.80 0.91
N GLU A 692 10.56 28.49 0.63
CA GLU A 692 9.45 28.61 1.62
C GLU A 692 8.46 27.44 1.63
N SER A 693 8.69 26.38 0.84
CA SER A 693 7.89 25.13 0.92
C SER A 693 8.66 23.90 1.42
N ASP A 694 9.98 23.99 1.56
CA ASP A 694 10.86 22.90 2.00
C ASP A 694 11.49 23.20 3.37
N HIS A 695 10.72 23.08 4.46
CA HIS A 695 11.33 23.04 5.80
C HIS A 695 11.94 21.66 6.11
N GLU A 696 13.28 21.69 6.15
CA GLU A 696 14.27 20.84 6.84
C GLU A 696 14.68 19.48 6.24
N VAL A 697 15.94 19.40 5.72
CA VAL A 697 17.06 18.68 6.37
C VAL A 697 18.40 19.35 5.99
N ASP A 698 19.09 19.85 7.02
CA ASP A 698 20.55 20.01 7.25
C ASP A 698 21.52 20.06 6.04
N SER A 699 22.17 21.22 5.85
CA SER A 699 23.39 21.34 5.03
C SER A 699 24.45 22.14 5.77
N SER A 700 25.54 21.47 6.17
CA SER A 700 26.78 22.12 6.55
C SER A 700 27.48 22.71 5.32
N SER A 701 27.95 23.95 5.48
CA SER A 701 28.65 24.77 4.50
C SER A 701 30.11 24.34 4.35
N ILE A 702 30.55 24.15 3.10
CA ILE A 702 31.97 24.24 2.71
C ILE A 702 32.01 24.98 1.37
N GLU A 703 32.67 26.14 1.35
CA GLU A 703 33.03 26.92 0.16
C GLU A 703 34.12 26.19 -0.63
N PHE A 704 34.03 26.14 -1.96
CA PHE A 704 35.21 25.97 -2.82
C PHE A 704 35.04 26.62 -4.19
N ASP A 705 36.17 27.17 -4.64
CA ASP A 705 36.45 28.05 -5.77
C ASP A 705 36.10 27.53 -7.16
N HIS A 706 35.91 28.52 -8.04
CA HIS A 706 35.68 28.46 -9.48
C HIS A 706 36.60 27.52 -10.27
N VAL A 707 35.99 26.75 -11.19
CA VAL A 707 36.61 26.39 -12.48
C VAL A 707 35.52 26.50 -13.56
N VAL A 708 35.55 27.59 -14.32
CA VAL A 708 34.79 27.75 -15.57
C VAL A 708 35.64 27.13 -16.68
N GLN A 709 35.17 26.03 -17.27
CA GLN A 709 35.72 25.50 -18.52
C GLN A 709 34.78 25.85 -19.67
N ASP A 710 35.38 26.38 -20.73
CA ASP A 710 34.76 26.86 -21.96
C ASP A 710 33.83 25.81 -22.60
N LEU A 711 32.55 26.16 -22.72
CA LEU A 711 31.55 25.44 -23.52
C LEU A 711 30.97 26.42 -24.55
N GLU A 712 30.75 25.94 -25.77
CA GLU A 712 30.09 26.67 -26.86
C GLU A 712 28.83 27.38 -26.34
N VAL A 713 28.77 28.70 -26.52
CA VAL A 713 27.70 29.53 -25.97
C VAL A 713 26.40 29.20 -26.70
N ASP A 714 25.56 28.39 -26.07
CA ASP A 714 24.19 28.13 -26.51
C ASP A 714 23.46 29.47 -26.71
N ALA A 715 22.81 29.63 -27.88
CA ALA A 715 22.17 30.88 -28.29
C ALA A 715 20.89 31.22 -27.50
N TYR A 716 20.41 30.26 -26.70
CA TYR A 716 19.21 30.39 -25.89
C TYR A 716 19.53 30.61 -24.40
N PRO A 717 18.80 31.50 -23.70
CA PRO A 717 19.01 31.78 -22.28
C PRO A 717 18.73 30.59 -21.34
N ASP A 718 17.62 29.89 -21.55
CA ASP A 718 17.27 28.68 -20.80
C ASP A 718 18.09 27.48 -21.30
N PRO A 719 18.61 26.57 -20.45
CA PRO A 719 19.36 25.40 -20.89
C PRO A 719 18.47 24.30 -21.49
N ALA A 720 19.03 23.49 -22.40
CA ALA A 720 18.38 22.25 -22.85
C ALA A 720 18.50 21.15 -21.78
N ILE A 721 17.35 20.64 -21.33
CA ILE A 721 17.24 19.68 -20.22
C ILE A 721 16.71 18.31 -20.66
N TRP A 722 16.15 18.16 -21.88
CA TRP A 722 15.62 16.91 -22.40
C TRP A 722 16.63 16.17 -23.27
N ARG A 723 17.69 15.62 -22.64
CA ARG A 723 18.69 14.79 -23.36
C ARG A 723 18.26 13.33 -23.46
N HIS A 724 17.61 12.82 -22.42
CA HIS A 724 17.20 11.42 -22.30
C HIS A 724 15.81 11.30 -21.68
N MET A 725 15.11 10.22 -22.02
CA MET A 725 13.87 9.82 -21.37
C MET A 725 14.04 8.49 -20.63
N MET A 726 13.73 8.48 -19.34
CA MET A 726 13.67 7.26 -18.52
C MET A 726 12.21 6.82 -18.36
N SER A 727 11.91 5.64 -18.91
CA SER A 727 10.58 5.01 -18.88
C SER A 727 10.59 3.74 -18.07
N PHE A 728 9.46 3.41 -17.45
CA PHE A 728 9.27 2.17 -16.70
C PHE A 728 8.86 1.02 -17.63
N ASP A 729 9.45 -0.16 -17.45
CA ASP A 729 9.10 -1.35 -18.22
C ASP A 729 7.73 -1.89 -17.80
N ARG A 730 6.77 -1.90 -18.73
CA ARG A 730 5.40 -2.38 -18.52
C ARG A 730 5.31 -3.85 -18.10
N ASN A 731 6.37 -4.64 -18.30
CA ASN A 731 6.42 -6.04 -17.86
C ASN A 731 6.88 -6.21 -16.40
N SER A 732 7.37 -5.14 -15.75
CA SER A 732 7.81 -5.18 -14.35
C SER A 732 6.63 -5.02 -13.39
N SER A 733 6.78 -5.48 -12.14
CA SER A 733 5.74 -5.28 -11.13
C SER A 733 5.59 -3.78 -10.83
N ARG A 734 4.35 -3.30 -10.68
CA ARG A 734 4.11 -1.89 -10.27
C ARG A 734 4.77 -1.55 -8.93
N ASP A 735 4.95 -2.53 -8.05
CA ASP A 735 5.66 -2.37 -6.78
C ASP A 735 7.14 -1.98 -6.97
N ASP A 736 7.73 -2.28 -8.14
CA ASP A 736 9.11 -1.93 -8.48
C ASP A 736 9.24 -0.49 -9.02
N TYR A 737 8.13 0.22 -9.24
CA TYR A 737 8.10 1.61 -9.65
C TYR A 737 8.44 2.53 -8.46
N VAL A 738 9.72 2.86 -8.34
CA VAL A 738 10.22 3.73 -7.26
C VAL A 738 11.10 4.84 -7.82
N VAL A 739 10.55 6.06 -7.82
CA VAL A 739 11.25 7.30 -8.14
C VAL A 739 11.91 7.87 -6.89
N GLN A 740 13.17 8.31 -7.00
CA GLN A 740 13.92 8.90 -5.90
C GLN A 740 14.07 10.41 -6.11
N ALA A 741 13.92 11.19 -5.05
CA ALA A 741 14.38 12.58 -5.01
C ALA A 741 15.83 12.64 -4.51
N PHE A 742 16.68 13.37 -5.21
CA PHE A 742 18.08 13.56 -4.83
C PHE A 742 18.67 14.82 -5.47
N THR A 743 19.84 15.23 -4.98
CA THR A 743 20.55 16.39 -5.50
C THR A 743 21.81 15.95 -6.24
N THR A 744 22.13 16.59 -7.37
CA THR A 744 23.36 16.35 -8.14
C THR A 744 23.82 17.63 -8.86
N SER A 745 25.05 17.65 -9.37
CA SER A 745 25.52 18.79 -10.18
C SER A 745 25.36 18.48 -11.66
N LEU A 746 24.88 19.47 -12.41
CA LEU A 746 24.74 19.46 -13.86
C LEU A 746 25.60 20.56 -14.49
N ASP A 747 25.81 20.50 -15.80
CA ASP A 747 26.65 21.45 -16.55
C ASP A 747 26.25 22.93 -16.34
N PHE A 748 24.99 23.20 -16.04
CA PHE A 748 24.41 24.54 -15.89
C PHE A 748 23.95 24.87 -14.46
N THR A 749 24.01 23.93 -13.50
CA THR A 749 23.54 24.18 -12.12
C THR A 749 24.25 23.28 -11.12
N ASN A 750 24.78 23.90 -10.06
CA ASN A 750 25.32 23.19 -8.91
C ASN A 750 24.18 22.84 -7.94
N LYS A 751 24.13 21.59 -7.46
CA LYS A 751 23.08 21.10 -6.55
C LYS A 751 21.64 21.13 -7.12
N GLN A 752 21.48 20.72 -8.37
CA GLN A 752 20.17 20.48 -8.97
C GLN A 752 19.38 19.41 -8.20
N LYS A 753 18.15 19.73 -7.76
CA LYS A 753 17.18 18.75 -7.26
C LYS A 753 16.60 17.97 -8.46
N CYS A 754 16.69 16.65 -8.39
CA CYS A 754 16.33 15.73 -9.46
C CYS A 754 15.34 14.66 -8.97
N PHE A 755 14.50 14.20 -9.89
CA PHE A 755 13.70 12.97 -9.73
C PHE A 755 14.25 11.88 -10.64
N GLY A 756 14.42 10.67 -10.13
CA GLY A 756 14.85 9.55 -10.97
C GLY A 756 15.50 8.43 -10.18
N ARG A 757 16.64 7.94 -10.68
CA ARG A 757 17.40 6.83 -10.08
C ARG A 757 18.86 7.23 -9.88
N ARG A 758 19.39 7.05 -8.68
CA ARG A 758 20.81 7.31 -8.37
C ARG A 758 21.78 6.33 -9.04
N SER A 759 21.28 5.19 -9.51
CA SER A 759 22.07 4.17 -10.19
C SER A 759 21.20 3.41 -11.18
N LEU A 760 21.42 3.65 -12.48
CA LEU A 760 20.69 2.97 -13.55
C LEU A 760 21.01 1.46 -13.60
N SER A 761 22.26 1.07 -13.32
CA SER A 761 22.67 -0.34 -13.29
C SER A 761 21.95 -1.18 -12.23
N LYS A 762 21.53 -0.55 -11.12
CA LYS A 762 20.72 -1.19 -10.05
C LYS A 762 19.21 -1.07 -10.29
N SER A 763 18.80 -0.63 -11.47
CA SER A 763 17.40 -0.30 -11.77
C SER A 763 16.97 -0.90 -13.13
N PRO A 764 17.04 -2.23 -13.30
CA PRO A 764 16.78 -2.89 -14.59
C PRO A 764 15.35 -2.70 -15.11
N GLN A 765 14.41 -2.35 -14.23
CA GLN A 765 13.02 -2.05 -14.57
C GLN A 765 12.82 -0.68 -15.25
N PHE A 766 13.85 0.18 -15.26
CA PHE A 766 13.83 1.46 -15.96
C PHE A 766 14.70 1.39 -17.22
N ARG A 767 14.14 1.85 -18.34
CA ARG A 767 14.83 1.95 -19.63
C ARG A 767 15.07 3.40 -19.97
N VAL A 768 16.30 3.72 -20.36
CA VAL A 768 16.69 5.06 -20.80
C VAL A 768 16.85 5.06 -22.32
N ARG A 769 16.24 6.04 -22.99
CA ARG A 769 16.37 6.28 -24.43
C ARG A 769 16.85 7.70 -24.68
N ALA A 770 17.55 7.92 -25.79
CA ALA A 770 17.91 9.27 -26.19
C ALA A 770 16.64 10.03 -26.57
N PHE A 771 16.56 11.31 -26.19
CA PHE A 771 15.38 12.12 -26.53
C PHE A 771 15.28 12.37 -28.05
N ALA A 772 16.43 12.32 -28.76
CA ALA A 772 16.51 12.36 -30.22
C ALA A 772 15.80 11.20 -30.94
N ASP A 773 15.43 10.12 -30.23
CA ASP A 773 14.73 8.97 -30.83
C ASP A 773 13.21 9.19 -30.94
N PHE A 774 12.68 10.32 -30.49
CA PHE A 774 11.25 10.64 -30.47
C PHE A 774 10.90 11.62 -31.58
N THR A 775 9.68 11.53 -32.11
CA THR A 775 9.21 12.38 -33.23
C THR A 775 9.04 13.86 -32.87
N PHE A 776 9.26 14.22 -31.61
CA PHE A 776 9.11 15.56 -31.05
C PHE A 776 10.41 16.03 -30.37
N ASP A 777 11.56 15.50 -30.76
CA ASP A 777 12.87 15.84 -30.20
C ASP A 777 13.21 17.34 -30.34
N GLY A 778 12.78 17.97 -31.44
CA GLY A 778 12.96 19.40 -31.68
C GLY A 778 12.09 20.33 -30.82
N LEU A 779 11.09 19.79 -30.10
CA LEU A 779 10.13 20.61 -29.34
C LEU A 779 10.80 21.47 -28.26
N GLU A 780 11.83 20.96 -27.58
CA GLU A 780 12.52 21.74 -26.55
C GLU A 780 13.14 23.02 -27.13
N THR A 781 13.75 22.93 -28.30
CA THR A 781 14.39 24.06 -28.97
C THR A 781 13.38 25.15 -29.31
N GLU A 782 12.22 24.78 -29.85
CA GLU A 782 11.13 25.71 -30.15
C GLU A 782 10.58 26.37 -28.89
N LEU A 783 10.41 25.62 -27.80
CA LEU A 783 9.92 26.17 -26.54
C LEU A 783 10.90 27.20 -25.94
N ARG A 784 12.21 26.91 -25.99
CA ARG A 784 13.25 27.85 -25.56
C ARG A 784 13.28 29.10 -26.45
N HIS A 785 13.04 28.93 -27.75
CA HIS A 785 12.92 30.04 -28.68
C HIS A 785 11.71 30.94 -28.36
N PHE A 786 10.53 30.36 -28.17
CA PHE A 786 9.32 31.12 -27.83
C PHE A 786 9.41 31.79 -26.46
N ALA A 787 10.01 31.14 -25.46
CA ALA A 787 10.23 31.75 -24.15
C ALA A 787 11.17 32.97 -24.24
N LYS A 788 12.24 32.88 -25.03
CA LYS A 788 13.13 34.01 -25.33
C LYS A 788 12.36 35.15 -26.02
N GLU A 789 11.53 34.85 -27.01
CA GLU A 789 10.71 35.85 -27.69
C GLU A 789 9.76 36.57 -26.71
N ALA A 790 9.14 35.82 -25.79
CA ALA A 790 8.28 36.40 -24.75
C ALA A 790 9.04 37.38 -23.86
N ALA A 791 10.25 37.02 -23.43
CA ALA A 791 11.10 37.86 -22.61
C ALA A 791 11.61 39.11 -23.35
N GLU A 792 11.88 38.99 -24.66
CA GLU A 792 12.26 40.13 -25.51
C GLU A 792 11.12 41.12 -25.70
N LYS A 793 9.86 40.68 -25.68
CA LYS A 793 8.68 41.56 -25.73
C LYS A 793 8.42 42.33 -24.42
N LEU A 794 9.03 41.92 -23.32
CA LEU A 794 8.96 42.59 -22.01
C LEU A 794 10.08 43.64 -21.82
N ARG A 795 10.96 43.81 -22.81
CA ARG A 795 12.08 44.76 -22.81
C ARG A 795 11.84 45.85 -23.85
#